data_AF-A0A8H5PN92-F1
#
_entry.id   AF-A0A8H5PN92-F1
#
_cell.length_a   1.000
_cell.length_b   1.000
_cell.length_c   1.000
_cell.angle_alpha   90.00
_cell.angle_beta   90.00
_cell.angle_gamma   90.00
#
_symmetry.space_group_name_H-M   'P 1'
#
loop_
_entity.id
_entity.type
_entity.pdbx_description
1 polymer ?
#
loop_
_entity_poly.entity_id
_entity_poly.type
_entity_poly.pdbx_seq_one_letter_code
_entity_poly.pdbx_strand_id
1 'polypeptide(L)'
;MASVHTGGASGSGSGQHNDSQSVVSDMSTDDFTASFKEDLLDALDNIQSAGSFAFSAPVARTSDISVSVNGVGNIPLPLGESQAQQIIAQARQAPYGKGSDTLVDTAVRNTWELDPSQFNIGSVDRLIQAVCGHAAKRLGISVPIRAEIYKMLVYEKGAMFKAHTDTEKIPGMFGTLVISLPSIHTGGEVILKHCGEQIIYSSSQYDMSCASWYSDVQHEVLPVTSGYRWVLTYNLAIDQSLPPPSAGYNSSQVRSVRHCLRRWLAEEQQLRENKYVYHVLDYEYTEANVSFRSLKGDDLSRITALRSACEGLPITLFLALLEKKEFGSVEMDPWEKGRKRRWYDNYDSGANEGYHDLQDVFEVSHKIKIVRDLRGMAVTNNLELSEEDLLHEDAFDDIEAEEEYEGFMGNSGPTATHWYRVGAVAIVPHDSILDYLSNCKRFYGYNHHFQHQIRWLANQCLIDKTPDYMVTALKEIFNRAHSENHDDEDTFSGKQPPITDISIVERVLKGALQQHQCDFFGLVLSKYHRLLSSDVYEWVRDWVVDEEDEDVKRLERFDKIKAALAPAIEPSDGFNPQYQVIISIAPLPKDTDSADEVTPTPEPMLEWARSSLRKLLEEDDRLAGIGRDDGSAMADQALYYADPMLVLSQSVVPIFEEHTMATAFRLGFLKRLKELADMGSLPKTQAINLYRTLARSFIAAQDFEYLHDKKFEPDTPGEIMNPVGHEELSSFFTSILEVSTELDNLAHQFLSKVTMQADKLPPVERCTVWLPLVQSIFSQLDAKKIPLDTPVYRDFFSAIIVQAIDGYVGTKPSDMGSYGMTGVHCYCGDCTVLNEFLRDPSLKAQGFPLSKNRRFHVHRELDHAGVRCTHQTVRTTYPETLVVTKKTPPEVVELQNWKARREAVLIHLNQFKTDHLRTVLGANFEKVDILRREEEGQANMARLPVVGDKRSIDQTEIIDLTSD
;
A
#
# COMPACT_ATOMS: atom_id res chain seq x y z
N MET A 1 44.09 69.19 -13.90
CA MET A 1 45.56 69.25 -14.02
C MET A 1 46.08 67.83 -14.13
N ALA A 2 46.97 67.58 -15.09
CA ALA A 2 47.44 66.25 -15.48
C ALA A 2 48.19 65.49 -14.37
N SER A 3 48.09 64.16 -14.35
CA SER A 3 49.25 63.23 -14.37
C SER A 3 48.83 61.75 -14.40
N VAL A 4 48.81 61.17 -15.61
CA VAL A 4 49.65 60.06 -16.10
C VAL A 4 50.13 58.93 -15.15
N HIS A 5 49.84 57.70 -15.61
CA HIS A 5 50.53 56.39 -15.58
C HIS A 5 50.67 55.46 -14.36
N THR A 6 50.36 54.19 -14.70
CA THR A 6 50.86 52.84 -14.31
C THR A 6 49.78 52.04 -13.58
N GLY A 7 49.41 50.79 -13.87
CA GLY A 7 49.91 49.71 -14.73
C GLY A 7 49.64 48.38 -13.99
N GLY A 8 48.96 47.38 -14.59
CA GLY A 8 48.91 46.02 -14.00
C GLY A 8 47.69 45.11 -14.30
N ALA A 9 47.84 44.27 -15.33
CA ALA A 9 47.46 42.85 -15.45
C ALA A 9 46.05 42.28 -15.11
N SER A 10 45.37 41.84 -16.19
CA SER A 10 44.67 40.55 -16.43
C SER A 10 43.70 39.97 -15.38
N GLY A 11 42.41 39.97 -15.75
CA GLY A 11 41.40 39.01 -15.31
C GLY A 11 40.33 38.86 -16.40
N SER A 12 40.19 37.66 -16.95
CA SER A 12 39.24 37.29 -18.01
C SER A 12 37.80 37.33 -17.50
N GLY A 13 37.02 38.32 -17.96
CA GLY A 13 35.57 38.35 -17.81
C GLY A 13 34.89 37.73 -19.02
N SER A 14 34.21 36.61 -18.81
CA SER A 14 33.24 36.02 -19.73
C SER A 14 32.07 36.98 -19.90
N GLY A 15 31.95 37.60 -21.08
CA GLY A 15 30.82 38.45 -21.43
C GLY A 15 29.51 37.67 -21.39
N GLN A 16 28.52 38.23 -20.69
CA GLN A 16 27.13 37.83 -20.80
C GLN A 16 26.68 38.05 -22.26
N HIS A 17 26.44 36.96 -22.99
CA HIS A 17 25.69 37.03 -24.24
C HIS A 17 24.24 37.38 -23.90
N ASN A 18 23.83 38.57 -24.35
CA ASN A 18 22.49 39.09 -24.15
C ASN A 18 21.55 38.46 -25.22
N ASP A 19 20.85 37.39 -24.84
CA ASP A 19 19.97 36.60 -25.73
C ASP A 19 18.85 37.42 -26.39
N SER A 20 18.50 38.58 -25.83
CA SER A 20 17.49 39.49 -26.39
C SER A 20 17.94 40.18 -27.69
N GLN A 21 19.24 40.25 -27.99
CA GLN A 21 19.74 40.70 -29.30
C GLN A 21 19.82 39.58 -30.35
N SER A 22 19.78 38.30 -29.94
CA SER A 22 19.75 37.17 -30.88
C SER A 22 18.37 36.96 -31.53
N VAL A 23 17.31 37.47 -30.87
CA VAL A 23 15.92 37.38 -31.37
C VAL A 23 15.76 38.05 -32.74
N VAL A 24 16.56 39.07 -33.05
CA VAL A 24 16.49 39.80 -34.34
C VAL A 24 17.40 39.21 -35.41
N SER A 25 18.45 38.46 -35.04
CA SER A 25 19.39 37.86 -36.00
C SER A 25 19.10 36.39 -36.32
N ASP A 26 18.29 35.70 -35.52
CA ASP A 26 17.90 34.29 -35.72
C ASP A 26 16.48 34.09 -36.31
N MET A 27 15.77 35.16 -36.71
CA MET A 27 14.56 35.10 -37.55
C MET A 27 14.88 34.69 -39.00
N SER A 28 15.68 33.64 -39.16
CA SER A 28 16.06 33.06 -40.44
C SER A 28 14.85 32.33 -41.06
N THR A 29 14.24 32.96 -42.06
CA THR A 29 13.78 32.40 -43.36
C THR A 29 12.97 31.10 -43.44
N ASP A 30 12.45 30.55 -42.35
CA ASP A 30 11.43 29.50 -42.47
C ASP A 30 10.06 30.20 -42.60
N ASP A 31 9.49 30.18 -43.81
CA ASP A 31 8.20 30.76 -44.15
C ASP A 31 7.06 29.98 -43.47
N PHE A 32 6.89 30.15 -42.16
CA PHE A 32 5.74 29.65 -41.41
C PHE A 32 4.55 30.59 -41.64
N THR A 33 3.54 30.11 -42.39
CA THR A 33 2.40 30.91 -42.85
C THR A 33 1.07 30.55 -42.16
N ALA A 34 1.09 29.60 -41.22
CA ALA A 34 -0.09 28.97 -40.61
C ALA A 34 -0.23 29.31 -39.11
N SER A 35 -1.21 28.71 -38.42
CA SER A 35 -1.43 28.89 -36.97
C SER A 35 -0.31 28.24 -36.14
N PHE A 36 -0.19 28.61 -34.86
CA PHE A 36 0.81 27.99 -33.96
C PHE A 36 0.69 26.47 -33.86
N LYS A 37 -0.55 25.95 -33.81
CA LYS A 37 -0.78 24.50 -33.72
C LYS A 37 -0.32 23.77 -34.97
N GLU A 38 -0.71 24.27 -36.14
CA GLU A 38 -0.33 23.68 -37.43
C GLU A 38 1.19 23.68 -37.60
N ASP A 39 1.86 24.82 -37.35
CA ASP A 39 3.32 24.92 -37.49
C ASP A 39 4.06 23.99 -36.50
N LEU A 40 3.56 23.87 -35.26
CA LEU A 40 4.16 22.99 -34.25
C LEU A 40 3.92 21.52 -34.59
N LEU A 41 2.73 21.17 -35.06
CA LEU A 41 2.38 19.82 -35.50
C LEU A 41 3.28 19.39 -36.66
N ASP A 42 3.36 20.20 -37.71
CA ASP A 42 4.23 19.96 -38.86
C ASP A 42 5.70 19.80 -38.43
N ALA A 43 6.17 20.63 -37.49
CA ALA A 43 7.54 20.54 -36.99
C ALA A 43 7.81 19.23 -36.21
N LEU A 44 6.81 18.71 -35.48
CA LEU A 44 6.92 17.45 -34.74
C LEU A 44 6.79 16.23 -35.66
N ASP A 45 5.87 16.23 -36.61
CA ASP A 45 5.65 15.12 -37.55
C ASP A 45 6.85 14.91 -38.49
N ASN A 46 7.59 15.98 -38.79
CA ASN A 46 8.85 15.92 -39.54
C ASN A 46 10.01 15.26 -38.76
N ILE A 47 9.82 14.88 -37.49
CA ILE A 47 10.82 14.19 -36.66
C ILE A 47 10.49 12.69 -36.66
N GLN A 48 11.23 11.94 -37.46
CA GLN A 48 11.10 10.49 -37.60
C GLN A 48 12.29 9.79 -36.97
N SER A 49 12.05 8.61 -36.41
CA SER A 49 13.09 7.73 -35.88
C SER A 49 13.91 7.10 -37.01
N ALA A 50 15.12 6.62 -36.68
CA ALA A 50 15.94 5.87 -37.63
C ALA A 50 15.47 4.40 -37.83
N GLY A 51 14.44 3.98 -37.08
CA GLY A 51 13.92 2.61 -37.03
C GLY A 51 12.59 2.45 -37.78
N SER A 52 12.11 1.20 -37.89
CA SER A 52 10.80 0.87 -38.47
C SER A 52 9.97 0.09 -37.45
N PHE A 53 8.63 0.14 -37.54
CA PHE A 53 7.71 -0.54 -36.62
C PHE A 53 7.89 -2.07 -36.62
N ALA A 54 8.41 -2.64 -37.70
CA ALA A 54 8.79 -4.03 -37.79
C ALA A 54 9.96 -4.27 -38.75
N PHE A 55 10.60 -5.44 -38.64
CA PHE A 55 11.55 -5.89 -39.64
C PHE A 55 11.50 -7.41 -39.83
N SER A 56 12.02 -7.87 -40.96
CA SER A 56 12.38 -9.27 -41.17
C SER A 56 13.76 -9.39 -41.82
N ALA A 57 14.46 -10.49 -41.54
CA ALA A 57 15.79 -10.75 -42.06
C ALA A 57 16.10 -12.26 -42.14
N PRO A 58 16.90 -12.71 -43.12
CA PRO A 58 17.47 -14.05 -43.10
C PRO A 58 18.48 -14.18 -41.95
N VAL A 59 18.56 -15.38 -41.37
CA VAL A 59 19.46 -15.69 -40.24
C VAL A 59 20.39 -16.82 -40.67
N ALA A 60 21.69 -16.65 -40.47
CA ALA A 60 22.65 -17.68 -40.82
C ALA A 60 22.55 -18.86 -39.83
N ARG A 61 22.30 -20.07 -40.35
CA ARG A 61 22.30 -21.29 -39.56
C ARG A 61 23.70 -21.57 -39.00
N THR A 62 23.85 -21.61 -37.68
CA THR A 62 25.10 -22.06 -37.06
C THR A 62 25.09 -23.59 -36.95
N SER A 63 26.27 -24.22 -36.97
CA SER A 63 26.42 -25.68 -36.83
C SER A 63 25.95 -26.23 -35.47
N ASP A 64 25.71 -25.33 -34.51
CA ASP A 64 25.55 -25.67 -33.10
C ASP A 64 24.07 -25.64 -32.65
N ILE A 65 23.14 -25.22 -33.53
CA ILE A 65 21.70 -25.26 -33.24
C ILE A 65 21.26 -26.71 -33.19
N SER A 66 20.86 -27.15 -32.00
CA SER A 66 20.17 -28.40 -31.75
C SER A 66 18.85 -28.08 -31.06
N VAL A 67 17.79 -28.78 -31.45
CA VAL A 67 16.47 -28.64 -30.82
C VAL A 67 16.04 -30.02 -30.36
N SER A 68 15.63 -30.14 -29.11
CA SER A 68 15.10 -31.37 -28.55
C SER A 68 13.74 -31.11 -27.90
N VAL A 69 12.77 -31.99 -28.12
CA VAL A 69 11.43 -31.88 -27.53
C VAL A 69 11.22 -33.04 -26.57
N ASN A 70 10.68 -32.76 -25.38
CA ASN A 70 10.39 -33.78 -24.37
C ASN A 70 9.41 -34.82 -24.95
N GLY A 71 9.73 -36.10 -24.79
CA GLY A 71 8.93 -37.20 -25.37
C GLY A 71 9.20 -37.50 -26.85
N VAL A 72 9.95 -36.66 -27.57
CA VAL A 72 10.35 -36.89 -28.98
C VAL A 72 11.87 -37.09 -29.11
N GLY A 73 12.68 -36.34 -28.34
CA GLY A 73 14.14 -36.33 -28.41
C GLY A 73 14.68 -35.27 -29.37
N ASN A 74 15.92 -35.47 -29.86
CA ASN A 74 16.58 -34.53 -30.77
C ASN A 74 15.90 -34.50 -32.14
N ILE A 75 15.60 -33.30 -32.64
CA ILE A 75 14.92 -33.06 -33.91
C ILE A 75 15.95 -32.74 -34.99
N PRO A 76 16.01 -33.51 -36.09
CA PRO A 76 16.86 -33.20 -37.22
C PRO A 76 16.36 -31.95 -37.96
N LEU A 77 17.29 -31.13 -38.47
CA LEU A 77 17.01 -29.92 -39.24
C LEU A 77 17.35 -30.14 -40.72
N PRO A 78 16.43 -29.87 -41.67
CA PRO A 78 15.10 -29.30 -41.48
C PRO A 78 14.07 -30.28 -40.92
N LEU A 79 13.02 -29.75 -40.29
CA LEU A 79 11.92 -30.51 -39.69
C LEU A 79 11.24 -31.42 -40.73
N GLY A 80 11.28 -32.72 -40.48
CA GLY A 80 10.55 -33.73 -41.26
C GLY A 80 9.11 -33.90 -40.78
N GLU A 81 8.24 -34.39 -41.67
CA GLU A 81 6.81 -34.61 -41.39
C GLU A 81 6.57 -35.57 -40.21
N SER A 82 7.31 -36.68 -40.16
CA SER A 82 7.18 -37.65 -39.05
C SER A 82 7.51 -37.02 -37.70
N GLN A 83 8.54 -36.18 -37.62
CA GLN A 83 8.89 -35.49 -36.39
C GLN A 83 7.90 -34.37 -36.06
N ALA A 84 7.41 -33.64 -37.07
CA ALA A 84 6.38 -32.62 -36.86
C ALA A 84 5.12 -33.20 -36.21
N GLN A 85 4.65 -34.36 -36.68
CA GLN A 85 3.50 -35.06 -36.08
C GLN A 85 3.79 -35.53 -34.64
N GLN A 86 5.01 -36.00 -34.35
CA GLN A 86 5.42 -36.36 -32.99
C GLN A 86 5.45 -35.15 -32.06
N ILE A 87 5.93 -33.99 -32.53
CA ILE A 87 5.91 -32.74 -31.78
C ILE A 87 4.47 -32.29 -31.52
N ILE A 88 3.60 -32.33 -32.55
CA ILE A 88 2.18 -32.00 -32.43
C ILE A 88 1.50 -32.88 -31.38
N ALA A 89 1.82 -34.18 -31.33
CA ALA A 89 1.27 -35.09 -30.32
C ALA A 89 1.69 -34.76 -28.87
N GLN A 90 2.76 -33.99 -28.68
CA GLN A 90 3.20 -33.47 -27.37
C GLN A 90 2.76 -32.01 -27.13
N ALA A 91 2.22 -31.34 -28.16
CA ALA A 91 1.79 -29.96 -28.11
C ALA A 91 0.32 -29.85 -27.68
N ARG A 92 -0.08 -28.66 -27.26
CA ARG A 92 -1.50 -28.32 -27.09
C ARG A 92 -1.95 -27.39 -28.21
N GLN A 93 -3.26 -27.34 -28.43
CA GLN A 93 -3.81 -26.32 -29.31
C GLN A 93 -3.65 -24.95 -28.67
N ALA A 94 -3.18 -23.99 -29.44
CA ALA A 94 -2.79 -22.70 -28.93
C ALA A 94 -4.03 -21.83 -28.62
N PRO A 95 -4.21 -21.37 -27.37
CA PRO A 95 -5.35 -20.56 -27.01
C PRO A 95 -5.21 -19.12 -27.51
N TYR A 96 -6.29 -18.35 -27.53
CA TYR A 96 -6.25 -16.90 -27.70
C TYR A 96 -6.96 -16.21 -26.52
N GLY A 97 -6.59 -14.97 -26.24
CA GLY A 97 -7.18 -14.19 -25.15
C GLY A 97 -8.43 -13.46 -25.63
N LYS A 98 -9.50 -13.45 -24.82
CA LYS A 98 -10.65 -12.56 -24.96
C LYS A 98 -10.94 -11.96 -23.58
N GLY A 99 -10.47 -10.74 -23.33
CA GLY A 99 -10.50 -10.16 -21.98
C GLY A 99 -9.66 -10.98 -20.98
N SER A 100 -10.26 -11.37 -19.86
CA SER A 100 -9.62 -12.22 -18.83
C SER A 100 -9.63 -13.72 -19.16
N ASP A 101 -10.33 -14.16 -20.20
CA ASP A 101 -10.55 -15.56 -20.50
C ASP A 101 -9.58 -16.10 -21.56
N THR A 102 -9.09 -17.32 -21.35
CA THR A 102 -8.22 -18.05 -22.28
C THR A 102 -9.04 -19.11 -23.01
N LEU A 103 -9.39 -18.88 -24.27
CA LEU A 103 -10.30 -19.73 -25.05
C LEU A 103 -9.57 -20.41 -26.24
N VAL A 104 -10.09 -21.55 -26.69
CA VAL A 104 -9.60 -22.27 -27.88
C VAL A 104 -10.69 -22.23 -28.96
N ASP A 105 -10.50 -21.39 -29.98
CA ASP A 105 -11.34 -21.36 -31.19
C ASP A 105 -10.47 -21.48 -32.45
N THR A 106 -10.64 -22.61 -33.14
CA THR A 106 -9.90 -22.95 -34.36
C THR A 106 -10.25 -22.06 -35.55
N ALA A 107 -11.38 -21.33 -35.52
CA ALA A 107 -11.74 -20.34 -36.52
C ALA A 107 -10.99 -19.00 -36.35
N VAL A 108 -10.36 -18.78 -35.18
CA VAL A 108 -9.56 -17.59 -34.87
C VAL A 108 -8.06 -17.92 -34.87
N ARG A 109 -7.67 -19.00 -34.18
CA ARG A 109 -6.28 -19.47 -34.08
C ARG A 109 -6.25 -20.99 -34.21
N ASN A 110 -5.66 -21.47 -35.30
CA ASN A 110 -5.44 -22.89 -35.54
C ASN A 110 -3.93 -23.15 -35.58
N THR A 111 -3.29 -23.39 -34.43
CA THR A 111 -1.84 -23.59 -34.32
C THR A 111 -1.53 -24.47 -33.11
N TRP A 112 -0.44 -25.24 -33.16
CA TRP A 112 0.04 -26.04 -32.05
C TRP A 112 1.16 -25.31 -31.29
N GLU A 113 1.12 -25.29 -29.96
CA GLU A 113 2.13 -24.65 -29.13
C GLU A 113 2.74 -25.58 -28.07
N LEU A 114 4.01 -25.34 -27.77
CA LEU A 114 4.73 -25.91 -26.63
C LEU A 114 5.27 -24.80 -25.74
N ASP A 115 5.13 -24.98 -24.43
CA ASP A 115 5.71 -24.10 -23.42
C ASP A 115 7.25 -24.32 -23.31
N PRO A 116 8.04 -23.34 -22.85
CA PRO A 116 9.50 -23.42 -22.80
C PRO A 116 10.05 -24.60 -21.98
N SER A 117 9.30 -25.13 -21.03
CA SER A 117 9.67 -26.30 -20.23
C SER A 117 9.60 -27.63 -21.01
N GLN A 118 8.95 -27.64 -22.17
CA GLN A 118 8.71 -28.84 -22.97
C GLN A 118 9.77 -29.08 -24.05
N PHE A 119 10.70 -28.15 -24.26
CA PHE A 119 11.76 -28.28 -25.25
C PHE A 119 13.06 -27.65 -24.75
N ASN A 120 14.16 -28.02 -25.38
CA ASN A 120 15.47 -27.44 -25.15
C ASN A 120 16.08 -27.05 -26.49
N ILE A 121 16.71 -25.89 -26.52
CA ILE A 121 17.50 -25.42 -27.65
C ILE A 121 18.94 -25.38 -27.15
N GLY A 122 19.87 -26.01 -27.88
CA GLY A 122 21.30 -25.95 -27.59
C GLY A 122 21.83 -24.51 -27.55
N SER A 123 23.13 -24.31 -27.30
CA SER A 123 23.69 -22.96 -27.08
C SER A 123 23.45 -22.02 -28.26
N VAL A 124 22.41 -21.19 -28.14
CA VAL A 124 21.97 -20.17 -29.11
C VAL A 124 22.26 -18.75 -28.63
N ASP A 125 23.01 -18.59 -27.54
CA ASP A 125 23.25 -17.28 -26.92
C ASP A 125 23.84 -16.27 -27.92
N ARG A 126 24.80 -16.70 -28.74
CA ARG A 126 25.40 -15.86 -29.79
C ARG A 126 24.41 -15.50 -30.91
N LEU A 127 23.53 -16.44 -31.25
CA LEU A 127 22.49 -16.22 -32.26
C LEU A 127 21.48 -15.19 -31.76
N ILE A 128 20.96 -15.40 -30.55
CA ILE A 128 20.00 -14.49 -29.92
C ILE A 128 20.63 -13.11 -29.74
N GLN A 129 21.88 -13.03 -29.27
CA GLN A 129 22.59 -11.74 -29.16
C GLN A 129 22.73 -11.03 -30.51
N ALA A 130 23.06 -11.75 -31.58
CA ALA A 130 23.17 -11.17 -32.92
C ALA A 130 21.81 -10.70 -33.47
N VAL A 131 20.75 -11.50 -33.29
CA VAL A 131 19.40 -11.15 -33.72
C VAL A 131 18.84 -9.99 -32.91
N CYS A 132 19.06 -9.95 -31.59
CA CYS A 132 18.70 -8.81 -30.73
C CYS A 132 19.46 -7.54 -31.14
N GLY A 133 20.74 -7.63 -31.50
CA GLY A 133 21.48 -6.47 -32.02
C GLY A 133 20.93 -5.96 -33.35
N HIS A 134 20.48 -6.88 -34.22
CA HIS A 134 19.81 -6.52 -35.47
C HIS A 134 18.44 -5.89 -35.22
N ALA A 135 17.66 -6.45 -34.29
CA ALA A 135 16.37 -5.94 -33.87
C ALA A 135 16.51 -4.54 -33.26
N ALA A 136 17.49 -4.33 -32.39
CA ALA A 136 17.78 -3.02 -31.81
C ALA A 136 18.01 -1.99 -32.92
N LYS A 137 18.92 -2.29 -33.84
CA LYS A 137 19.23 -1.37 -34.94
C LYS A 137 18.05 -1.10 -35.87
N ARG A 138 17.25 -2.11 -36.22
CA ARG A 138 16.18 -2.01 -37.22
C ARG A 138 14.89 -1.42 -36.66
N LEU A 139 14.60 -1.66 -35.38
CA LEU A 139 13.49 -1.04 -34.66
C LEU A 139 13.87 0.35 -34.11
N GLY A 140 15.13 0.79 -34.24
CA GLY A 140 15.56 2.11 -33.73
C GLY A 140 15.76 2.13 -32.20
N ILE A 141 15.93 0.97 -31.58
CA ILE A 141 16.18 0.82 -30.15
C ILE A 141 17.67 0.93 -29.89
N SER A 142 17.99 1.77 -28.94
CA SER A 142 19.34 2.28 -28.72
C SER A 142 19.95 1.78 -27.39
N VAL A 143 19.13 1.11 -26.56
CA VAL A 143 19.52 0.37 -25.35
C VAL A 143 19.68 -1.14 -25.63
N PRO A 144 20.42 -1.88 -24.80
CA PRO A 144 20.48 -3.35 -24.91
C PRO A 144 19.11 -4.01 -24.77
N ILE A 145 18.78 -4.91 -25.71
CA ILE A 145 17.55 -5.70 -25.69
C ILE A 145 17.82 -7.05 -25.04
N ARG A 146 16.93 -7.45 -24.13
CA ARG A 146 16.82 -8.80 -23.59
C ARG A 146 15.73 -9.56 -24.35
N ALA A 147 16.01 -10.78 -24.79
CA ALA A 147 15.01 -11.68 -25.37
C ALA A 147 14.75 -12.86 -24.43
N GLU A 148 13.50 -13.09 -24.07
CA GLU A 148 13.07 -14.20 -23.21
C GLU A 148 12.21 -15.16 -24.02
N ILE A 149 12.56 -16.45 -24.04
CA ILE A 149 11.82 -17.45 -24.81
C ILE A 149 10.41 -17.58 -24.24
N TYR A 150 9.41 -17.41 -25.11
CA TYR A 150 8.01 -17.48 -24.69
C TYR A 150 7.38 -18.82 -25.07
N LYS A 151 7.46 -19.23 -26.34
CA LYS A 151 6.85 -20.48 -26.81
C LYS A 151 7.43 -20.97 -28.14
N MET A 152 7.19 -22.24 -28.43
CA MET A 152 7.43 -22.84 -29.75
C MET A 152 6.09 -23.08 -30.44
N LEU A 153 5.99 -22.75 -31.73
CA LEU A 153 4.77 -22.92 -32.52
C LEU A 153 5.02 -23.80 -33.75
N VAL A 154 4.11 -24.75 -33.97
CA VAL A 154 4.06 -25.59 -35.18
C VAL A 154 2.75 -25.34 -35.91
N TYR A 155 2.86 -24.91 -37.16
CA TYR A 155 1.75 -24.67 -38.06
C TYR A 155 1.71 -25.77 -39.11
N GLU A 156 0.67 -26.59 -39.09
CA GLU A 156 0.39 -27.57 -40.13
C GLU A 156 -0.46 -26.99 -41.27
N LYS A 157 -0.80 -27.79 -42.27
CA LYS A 157 -1.66 -27.34 -43.38
C LYS A 157 -3.00 -26.80 -42.87
N GLY A 158 -3.34 -25.58 -43.25
CA GLY A 158 -4.55 -24.85 -42.83
C GLY A 158 -4.40 -24.09 -41.52
N ALA A 159 -3.27 -24.24 -40.81
CA ALA A 159 -2.98 -23.48 -39.59
C ALA A 159 -2.79 -21.99 -39.90
N MET A 160 -3.41 -21.13 -39.07
CA MET A 160 -3.47 -19.68 -39.25
C MET A 160 -3.75 -18.98 -37.91
N PHE A 161 -3.59 -17.65 -37.88
CA PHE A 161 -4.01 -16.81 -36.75
C PHE A 161 -4.48 -15.46 -37.29
N LYS A 162 -5.74 -15.09 -37.02
CA LYS A 162 -6.32 -13.81 -37.42
C LYS A 162 -5.57 -12.59 -36.85
N ALA A 163 -5.84 -11.42 -37.43
CA ALA A 163 -5.27 -10.15 -37.00
C ALA A 163 -5.47 -9.89 -35.49
N HIS A 164 -4.39 -9.55 -34.80
CA HIS A 164 -4.37 -9.22 -33.37
C HIS A 164 -3.10 -8.41 -33.02
N THR A 165 -3.07 -7.81 -31.84
CA THR A 165 -1.86 -7.20 -31.23
C THR A 165 -1.34 -8.07 -30.10
N ASP A 166 -0.06 -7.91 -29.75
CA ASP A 166 0.55 -8.65 -28.66
C ASP A 166 0.32 -7.95 -27.31
N THR A 167 -0.11 -8.72 -26.31
CA THR A 167 -0.14 -8.22 -24.92
C THR A 167 1.25 -8.33 -24.28
N GLU A 168 1.59 -7.35 -23.44
CA GLU A 168 2.80 -7.35 -22.62
C GLU A 168 2.75 -8.47 -21.57
N LYS A 169 3.79 -9.31 -21.51
CA LYS A 169 3.83 -10.52 -20.64
C LYS A 169 4.89 -10.47 -19.55
N ILE A 170 5.88 -9.58 -19.70
CA ILE A 170 6.99 -9.42 -18.77
C ILE A 170 7.29 -7.92 -18.56
N PRO A 171 7.82 -7.52 -17.39
CA PRO A 171 8.22 -6.14 -17.16
C PRO A 171 9.22 -5.63 -18.20
N GLY A 172 8.95 -4.46 -18.75
CA GLY A 172 9.79 -3.83 -19.78
C GLY A 172 9.66 -4.44 -21.18
N MET A 173 8.68 -5.34 -21.41
CA MET A 173 8.38 -5.85 -22.74
C MET A 173 7.94 -4.71 -23.66
N PHE A 174 8.53 -4.63 -24.85
CA PHE A 174 8.14 -3.65 -25.87
C PHE A 174 7.77 -4.28 -27.21
N GLY A 175 8.08 -5.56 -27.43
CA GLY A 175 7.82 -6.21 -28.70
C GLY A 175 8.09 -7.71 -28.71
N THR A 176 7.91 -8.28 -29.89
CA THR A 176 8.01 -9.73 -30.14
C THR A 176 9.11 -10.00 -31.14
N LEU A 177 9.85 -11.10 -30.94
CA LEU A 177 10.80 -11.65 -31.90
C LEU A 177 10.38 -13.08 -32.26
N VAL A 178 10.19 -13.34 -33.54
CA VAL A 178 9.93 -14.66 -34.09
C VAL A 178 11.13 -15.14 -34.88
N ILE A 179 11.65 -16.31 -34.53
CA ILE A 179 12.72 -17.00 -35.26
C ILE A 179 12.10 -18.23 -35.94
N SER A 180 12.12 -18.26 -37.26
CA SER A 180 11.68 -19.41 -38.05
C SER A 180 12.81 -20.41 -38.21
N LEU A 181 12.59 -21.62 -37.69
CA LEU A 181 13.53 -22.74 -37.76
C LEU A 181 13.44 -23.43 -39.13
N PRO A 182 14.49 -24.18 -39.55
CA PRO A 182 14.47 -24.88 -40.82
C PRO A 182 13.32 -25.88 -40.93
N SER A 183 12.35 -25.59 -41.79
CA SER A 183 11.21 -26.46 -42.10
C SER A 183 10.64 -26.17 -43.49
N ILE A 184 10.34 -27.21 -44.27
CA ILE A 184 9.81 -27.05 -45.63
C ILE A 184 8.30 -26.75 -45.54
N HIS A 185 7.87 -25.59 -46.07
CA HIS A 185 6.47 -25.17 -46.08
C HIS A 185 6.18 -24.13 -47.17
N THR A 186 4.89 -23.94 -47.50
CA THR A 186 4.35 -22.86 -48.34
C THR A 186 3.16 -22.19 -47.67
N GLY A 187 2.91 -20.91 -47.93
CA GLY A 187 1.97 -20.11 -47.14
C GLY A 187 2.50 -19.79 -45.74
N GLY A 188 1.66 -19.31 -44.83
CA GLY A 188 2.09 -18.96 -43.47
C GLY A 188 2.75 -17.59 -43.35
N GLU A 189 2.54 -16.69 -44.32
CA GLU A 189 3.04 -15.32 -44.30
C GLU A 189 2.49 -14.56 -43.09
N VAL A 190 3.35 -13.78 -42.44
CA VAL A 190 2.95 -12.88 -41.37
C VAL A 190 2.77 -11.48 -41.94
N ILE A 191 1.55 -10.94 -41.85
CA ILE A 191 1.21 -9.58 -42.25
C ILE A 191 1.34 -8.70 -41.02
N LEU A 192 2.13 -7.64 -41.08
CA LEU A 192 2.40 -6.69 -40.00
C LEU A 192 1.90 -5.31 -40.45
N LYS A 193 1.01 -4.69 -39.68
CA LYS A 193 0.40 -3.40 -40.00
C LYS A 193 0.51 -2.43 -38.83
N HIS A 194 0.85 -1.19 -39.14
CA HIS A 194 0.93 -0.09 -38.16
C HIS A 194 0.77 1.25 -38.89
N CYS A 195 -0.09 2.14 -38.39
CA CYS A 195 -0.34 3.48 -38.96
C CYS A 195 -0.49 3.51 -40.50
N GLY A 196 -1.28 2.60 -41.07
CA GLY A 196 -1.52 2.51 -42.51
C GLY A 196 -0.37 1.91 -43.35
N GLU A 197 0.80 1.63 -42.77
CA GLU A 197 1.90 0.92 -43.41
C GLU A 197 1.79 -0.61 -43.23
N GLN A 198 2.35 -1.38 -44.17
CA GLN A 198 2.32 -2.85 -44.13
C GLN A 198 3.66 -3.50 -44.52
N ILE A 199 4.10 -4.49 -43.72
CA ILE A 199 5.24 -5.37 -44.00
C ILE A 199 4.75 -6.82 -44.07
N ILE A 200 5.26 -7.60 -45.04
CA ILE A 200 4.95 -9.03 -45.19
C ILE A 200 6.20 -9.86 -44.93
N TYR A 201 6.14 -10.77 -43.96
CA TYR A 201 7.21 -11.70 -43.63
C TYR A 201 6.90 -13.12 -44.15
N SER A 202 7.71 -13.58 -45.11
CA SER A 202 7.60 -14.92 -45.73
C SER A 202 8.77 -15.83 -45.31
N SER A 203 8.59 -16.60 -44.23
CA SER A 203 9.61 -17.50 -43.69
C SER A 203 9.99 -18.65 -44.63
N SER A 204 9.12 -19.02 -45.56
CA SER A 204 9.32 -20.11 -46.53
C SER A 204 10.43 -19.85 -47.55
N GLN A 205 10.89 -18.59 -47.69
CA GLN A 205 11.91 -18.19 -48.66
C GLN A 205 13.35 -18.46 -48.19
N TYR A 206 13.54 -18.80 -46.91
CA TYR A 206 14.85 -18.92 -46.29
C TYR A 206 14.98 -20.25 -45.53
N ASP A 207 16.20 -20.77 -45.40
CA ASP A 207 16.47 -21.94 -44.54
C ASP A 207 16.23 -21.59 -43.06
N MET A 208 16.58 -20.37 -42.65
CA MET A 208 16.30 -19.82 -41.32
C MET A 208 16.15 -18.30 -41.42
N SER A 209 15.21 -17.72 -40.71
CA SER A 209 14.94 -16.28 -40.73
C SER A 209 14.34 -15.79 -39.42
N CYS A 210 14.29 -14.47 -39.23
CA CYS A 210 13.60 -13.86 -38.10
C CYS A 210 12.74 -12.68 -38.55
N ALA A 211 11.74 -12.37 -37.74
CA ALA A 211 10.96 -11.14 -37.81
C ALA A 211 10.72 -10.60 -36.41
N SER A 212 10.63 -9.28 -36.27
CA SER A 212 10.35 -8.63 -35.00
C SER A 212 9.55 -7.36 -35.21
N TRP A 213 8.71 -7.04 -34.23
CA TRP A 213 7.78 -5.90 -34.25
C TRP A 213 7.51 -5.42 -32.81
N TYR A 214 7.03 -4.18 -32.66
CA TYR A 214 6.52 -3.66 -31.39
C TYR A 214 5.20 -4.33 -31.00
N SER A 215 4.89 -4.43 -29.70
CA SER A 215 3.73 -5.19 -29.20
C SER A 215 2.38 -4.68 -29.75
N ASP A 216 2.29 -3.39 -30.04
CA ASP A 216 1.13 -2.67 -30.59
C ASP A 216 0.98 -2.83 -32.12
N VAL A 217 1.92 -3.50 -32.80
CA VAL A 217 1.78 -3.80 -34.24
C VAL A 217 0.72 -4.87 -34.45
N GLN A 218 -0.34 -4.53 -35.18
CA GLN A 218 -1.36 -5.48 -35.60
C GLN A 218 -0.73 -6.50 -36.54
N HIS A 219 -0.92 -7.78 -36.24
CA HIS A 219 -0.33 -8.85 -37.03
C HIS A 219 -1.24 -10.06 -37.23
N GLU A 220 -1.13 -10.66 -38.41
CA GLU A 220 -1.92 -11.80 -38.85
C GLU A 220 -1.00 -12.86 -39.45
N VAL A 221 -1.27 -14.15 -39.19
CA VAL A 221 -0.58 -15.28 -39.84
C VAL A 221 -1.54 -15.93 -40.84
N LEU A 222 -1.24 -15.80 -42.13
CA LEU A 222 -2.03 -16.39 -43.20
C LEU A 222 -1.96 -17.93 -43.18
N PRO A 223 -2.94 -18.65 -43.77
CA PRO A 223 -2.95 -20.11 -43.75
C PRO A 223 -1.72 -20.76 -44.41
N VAL A 224 -1.12 -21.74 -43.73
CA VAL A 224 -0.11 -22.63 -44.33
C VAL A 224 -0.79 -23.54 -45.37
N THR A 225 -0.29 -23.56 -46.60
CA THR A 225 -0.89 -24.30 -47.72
C THR A 225 -0.27 -25.68 -47.92
N SER A 226 1.01 -25.86 -47.56
CA SER A 226 1.69 -27.16 -47.54
C SER A 226 2.87 -27.18 -46.56
N GLY A 227 3.24 -28.36 -46.08
CA GLY A 227 4.35 -28.57 -45.15
C GLY A 227 4.05 -28.10 -43.71
N TYR A 228 5.12 -27.82 -42.96
CA TYR A 228 5.04 -27.38 -41.57
C TYR A 228 5.88 -26.13 -41.36
N ARG A 229 5.28 -25.03 -40.88
CA ARG A 229 6.02 -23.84 -40.45
C ARG A 229 6.34 -23.98 -38.97
N TRP A 230 7.62 -23.90 -38.62
CA TRP A 230 8.11 -24.13 -37.27
C TRP A 230 8.87 -22.91 -36.74
N VAL A 231 8.41 -22.33 -35.63
CA VAL A 231 8.96 -21.07 -35.12
C VAL A 231 9.13 -21.05 -33.62
N LEU A 232 10.07 -20.22 -33.16
CA LEU A 232 10.28 -19.85 -31.77
C LEU A 232 9.84 -18.39 -31.58
N THR A 233 9.08 -18.12 -30.54
CA THR A 233 8.62 -16.77 -30.19
C THR A 233 9.31 -16.34 -28.89
N TYR A 234 9.87 -15.13 -28.90
CA TYR A 234 10.54 -14.49 -27.77
C TYR A 234 9.84 -13.16 -27.45
N ASN A 235 9.70 -12.86 -26.15
CA ASN A 235 9.34 -11.53 -25.68
C ASN A 235 10.62 -10.67 -25.66
N LEU A 236 10.59 -9.50 -26.30
CA LEU A 236 11.68 -8.53 -26.24
C LEU A 236 11.41 -7.51 -25.15
N ALA A 237 12.38 -7.31 -24.27
CA ALA A 237 12.31 -6.37 -23.17
C ALA A 237 13.57 -5.51 -23.04
N ILE A 238 13.41 -4.31 -22.51
CA ILE A 238 14.51 -3.41 -22.13
C ILE A 238 14.69 -3.38 -20.61
N ASP A 239 15.93 -3.23 -20.16
CA ASP A 239 16.21 -2.96 -18.74
C ASP A 239 15.89 -1.50 -18.42
N GLN A 240 14.80 -1.30 -17.69
CA GLN A 240 14.30 0.03 -17.31
C GLN A 240 15.26 0.80 -16.39
N SER A 241 16.30 0.17 -15.84
CA SER A 241 17.32 0.82 -15.01
C SER A 241 18.41 1.55 -15.81
N LEU A 242 18.58 1.21 -17.10
CA LEU A 242 19.60 1.80 -17.96
C LEU A 242 19.18 3.18 -18.49
N PRO A 243 20.11 4.16 -18.59
CA PRO A 243 19.80 5.48 -19.12
C PRO A 243 19.49 5.42 -20.63
N PRO A 244 18.48 6.14 -21.12
CA PRO A 244 18.21 6.24 -22.54
C PRO A 244 19.37 6.95 -23.24
N PRO A 245 19.85 6.46 -24.38
CA PRO A 245 20.95 7.08 -25.09
C PRO A 245 20.48 8.34 -25.81
N SER A 246 21.37 9.34 -25.83
CA SER A 246 21.16 10.61 -26.49
C SER A 246 21.42 10.44 -27.99
N ALA A 247 20.37 10.45 -28.81
CA ALA A 247 20.53 10.49 -30.25
C ALA A 247 21.04 11.88 -30.68
N GLY A 248 22.06 11.91 -31.52
CA GLY A 248 22.50 13.12 -32.21
C GLY A 248 21.51 13.44 -33.32
N TYR A 249 20.60 14.37 -33.06
CA TYR A 249 19.61 14.82 -34.04
C TYR A 249 20.22 15.85 -35.01
N ASN A 250 19.61 15.97 -36.20
CA ASN A 250 19.86 17.08 -37.11
C ASN A 250 19.46 18.39 -36.42
N SER A 251 20.42 19.31 -36.25
CA SER A 251 20.21 20.61 -35.59
C SER A 251 19.11 21.46 -36.23
N SER A 252 18.72 21.18 -37.48
CA SER A 252 17.63 21.86 -38.18
C SER A 252 16.24 21.49 -37.65
N GLN A 253 15.95 20.22 -37.36
CA GLN A 253 14.62 19.79 -36.89
C GLN A 253 14.32 20.32 -35.48
N VAL A 254 15.29 20.26 -34.57
CA VAL A 254 15.18 20.84 -33.22
C VAL A 254 15.02 22.37 -33.29
N ARG A 255 15.63 23.02 -34.28
CA ARG A 255 15.51 24.48 -34.50
C ARG A 255 14.08 24.89 -34.85
N SER A 256 13.40 24.14 -35.72
CA SER A 256 12.01 24.43 -36.13
C SER A 256 11.03 24.32 -34.97
N VAL A 257 11.12 23.24 -34.17
CA VAL A 257 10.30 23.09 -32.94
C VAL A 257 10.59 24.24 -31.95
N ARG A 258 11.87 24.54 -31.70
CA ARG A 258 12.27 25.62 -30.79
C ARG A 258 11.78 26.99 -31.27
N HIS A 259 11.73 27.23 -32.58
CA HIS A 259 11.20 28.46 -33.16
C HIS A 259 9.69 28.62 -32.86
N CYS A 260 8.89 27.59 -33.10
CA CYS A 260 7.45 27.58 -32.80
C CYS A 260 7.18 27.88 -31.31
N LEU A 261 7.91 27.19 -30.41
CA LEU A 261 7.77 27.40 -28.97
C LEU A 261 8.13 28.82 -28.53
N ARG A 262 9.19 29.42 -29.11
CA ARG A 262 9.56 30.82 -28.80
C ARG A 262 8.52 31.81 -29.28
N ARG A 263 7.90 31.59 -30.45
CA ARG A 263 6.81 32.43 -30.97
C ARG A 263 5.62 32.41 -30.02
N TRP A 264 5.22 31.22 -29.57
CA TRP A 264 4.12 31.06 -28.61
C TRP A 264 4.41 31.70 -27.25
N LEU A 265 5.64 31.57 -26.73
CA LEU A 265 6.03 32.20 -25.47
C LEU A 265 6.19 33.73 -25.56
N ALA A 266 6.36 34.30 -26.75
CA ALA A 266 6.46 35.75 -26.94
C ALA A 266 5.09 36.45 -26.80
N GLU A 267 4.00 35.70 -26.93
CA GLU A 267 2.65 36.18 -26.66
C GLU A 267 2.37 36.21 -25.16
N GLU A 268 1.68 37.27 -24.70
CA GLU A 268 1.20 37.36 -23.33
C GLU A 268 0.22 36.22 -23.04
N GLN A 269 0.30 35.61 -21.85
CA GLN A 269 -0.51 34.45 -21.46
C GLN A 269 -2.02 34.63 -21.72
N GLN A 270 -2.56 35.83 -21.51
CA GLN A 270 -3.97 36.14 -21.68
C GLN A 270 -4.40 36.27 -23.15
N LEU A 271 -3.45 36.47 -24.06
CA LEU A 271 -3.67 36.63 -25.50
C LEU A 271 -3.41 35.36 -26.29
N ARG A 272 -2.75 34.36 -25.68
CA ARG A 272 -2.54 33.04 -26.30
C ARG A 272 -3.89 32.36 -26.51
N GLU A 273 -4.10 31.84 -27.72
CA GLU A 273 -5.29 31.06 -28.07
C GLU A 273 -5.44 29.83 -27.15
N ASN A 274 -4.34 29.11 -26.91
CA ASN A 274 -4.27 27.99 -25.98
C ASN A 274 -3.21 28.24 -24.92
N LYS A 275 -3.58 28.01 -23.65
CA LYS A 275 -2.66 28.15 -22.50
C LYS A 275 -1.64 27.02 -22.41
N TYR A 276 -2.01 25.85 -22.92
CA TYR A 276 -1.21 24.62 -23.02
C TYR A 276 -1.77 23.80 -24.20
N VAL A 277 -0.96 22.90 -24.75
CA VAL A 277 -1.35 22.07 -25.89
C VAL A 277 -0.91 20.62 -25.71
N TYR A 278 -1.57 19.69 -26.40
CA TYR A 278 -1.25 18.26 -26.40
C TYR A 278 -0.90 17.77 -27.79
N HIS A 279 0.24 17.10 -27.91
CA HIS A 279 0.58 16.30 -29.10
C HIS A 279 0.31 14.83 -28.78
N VAL A 280 -0.54 14.20 -29.59
CA VAL A 280 -0.90 12.78 -29.47
C VAL A 280 0.31 11.94 -29.85
N LEU A 281 0.50 10.83 -29.14
CA LEU A 281 1.58 9.89 -29.39
C LEU A 281 1.05 8.74 -30.27
N ASP A 282 1.89 8.27 -31.20
CA ASP A 282 1.49 7.30 -32.21
C ASP A 282 1.36 5.87 -31.66
N TYR A 283 2.08 5.55 -30.57
CA TYR A 283 2.09 4.22 -29.97
C TYR A 283 1.15 4.13 -28.75
N GLU A 284 0.72 2.91 -28.42
CA GLU A 284 -0.12 2.66 -27.25
C GLU A 284 0.69 2.68 -25.94
N TYR A 285 0.19 3.42 -24.96
CA TYR A 285 0.74 3.53 -23.61
C TYR A 285 -0.33 3.28 -22.56
N THR A 286 0.02 2.54 -21.51
CA THR A 286 -0.89 2.29 -20.39
C THR A 286 -0.63 3.28 -19.24
N GLU A 287 -1.61 3.37 -18.33
CA GLU A 287 -1.52 4.21 -17.12
C GLU A 287 -0.31 3.86 -16.23
N ALA A 288 0.10 2.60 -16.20
CA ALA A 288 1.24 2.11 -15.41
C ALA A 288 2.59 2.37 -16.08
N ASN A 289 2.61 2.47 -17.42
CA ASN A 289 3.84 2.40 -18.20
C ASN A 289 4.25 3.78 -18.74
N VAL A 290 3.34 4.76 -18.83
CA VAL A 290 3.61 6.03 -19.52
C VAL A 290 4.72 6.85 -18.82
N SER A 291 5.90 6.89 -19.43
CA SER A 291 7.09 7.60 -18.95
C SER A 291 8.02 7.88 -20.12
N PHE A 292 8.97 8.80 -19.99
CA PHE A 292 9.93 9.05 -21.08
C PHE A 292 10.73 7.79 -21.46
N ARG A 293 10.98 6.89 -20.51
CA ARG A 293 11.75 5.65 -20.73
C ARG A 293 10.98 4.57 -21.50
N SER A 294 9.66 4.66 -21.55
CA SER A 294 8.81 3.67 -22.23
C SER A 294 8.37 4.11 -23.63
N LEU A 295 8.67 5.35 -24.03
CA LEU A 295 8.36 5.86 -25.37
C LEU A 295 9.06 5.04 -26.45
N LYS A 296 8.34 4.80 -27.56
CA LYS A 296 8.77 3.93 -28.66
C LYS A 296 8.93 4.72 -29.96
N GLY A 297 9.71 4.20 -30.90
CA GLY A 297 9.83 4.71 -32.27
C GLY A 297 9.91 6.23 -32.41
N ASP A 298 8.96 6.78 -33.17
CA ASP A 298 8.88 8.20 -33.49
C ASP A 298 8.52 9.04 -32.26
N ASP A 299 7.66 8.56 -31.35
CA ASP A 299 7.34 9.25 -30.10
C ASP A 299 8.59 9.55 -29.29
N LEU A 300 9.47 8.56 -29.10
CA LEU A 300 10.74 8.77 -28.39
C LEU A 300 11.58 9.85 -29.08
N SER A 301 11.61 9.84 -30.42
CA SER A 301 12.39 10.79 -31.22
C SER A 301 11.81 12.20 -31.12
N ARG A 302 10.50 12.35 -31.27
CA ARG A 302 9.75 13.61 -31.13
C ARG A 302 9.89 14.19 -29.73
N ILE A 303 9.66 13.40 -28.68
CA ILE A 303 9.76 13.89 -27.29
C ILE A 303 11.20 14.22 -26.90
N THR A 304 12.19 13.48 -27.41
CA THR A 304 13.61 13.84 -27.16
C THR A 304 13.97 15.16 -27.84
N ALA A 305 13.57 15.34 -29.10
CA ALA A 305 13.79 16.59 -29.83
C ALA A 305 13.04 17.77 -29.20
N LEU A 306 11.79 17.55 -28.76
CA LEU A 306 10.99 18.53 -28.03
C LEU A 306 11.66 18.91 -26.70
N ARG A 307 12.18 17.94 -25.95
CA ARG A 307 12.94 18.19 -24.71
C ARG A 307 14.17 19.06 -24.98
N SER A 308 14.95 18.74 -26.00
CA SER A 308 16.09 19.56 -26.42
C SER A 308 15.66 20.96 -26.90
N ALA A 309 14.54 21.06 -27.61
CA ALA A 309 13.98 22.35 -28.03
C ALA A 309 13.50 23.20 -26.85
N CYS A 310 13.03 22.59 -25.77
CA CYS A 310 12.62 23.25 -24.52
C CYS A 310 13.79 23.65 -23.62
N GLU A 311 15.03 23.23 -23.87
CA GLU A 311 16.16 23.56 -22.99
C GLU A 311 16.35 25.09 -22.85
N GLY A 312 16.27 25.57 -21.60
CA GLY A 312 16.36 27.00 -21.28
C GLY A 312 15.11 27.83 -21.59
N LEU A 313 14.01 27.21 -22.03
CA LEU A 313 12.70 27.87 -22.18
C LEU A 313 11.82 27.61 -20.94
N PRO A 314 10.91 28.54 -20.57
CA PRO A 314 9.98 28.37 -19.46
C PRO A 314 8.82 27.43 -19.83
N ILE A 315 9.12 26.18 -20.18
CA ILE A 315 8.14 25.14 -20.53
C ILE A 315 8.43 23.88 -19.73
N THR A 316 7.37 23.31 -19.16
CA THR A 316 7.37 21.98 -18.54
C THR A 316 6.61 21.00 -19.44
N LEU A 317 7.17 19.80 -19.62
CA LEU A 317 6.57 18.72 -20.38
C LEU A 317 6.00 17.67 -19.43
N PHE A 318 4.77 17.25 -19.68
CA PHE A 318 4.14 16.12 -19.01
C PHE A 318 3.76 15.05 -20.04
N LEU A 319 3.61 13.81 -19.58
CA LEU A 319 2.95 12.77 -20.36
C LEU A 319 1.55 12.56 -19.80
N ALA A 320 0.58 12.47 -20.69
CA ALA A 320 -0.83 12.37 -20.37
C ALA A 320 -1.44 11.14 -21.05
N LEU A 321 -2.43 10.54 -20.39
CA LEU A 321 -3.32 9.56 -21.01
C LEU A 321 -4.69 10.23 -21.19
N LEU A 322 -5.05 10.50 -22.44
CA LEU A 322 -6.32 11.11 -22.81
C LEU A 322 -7.38 10.02 -22.94
N GLU A 323 -8.61 10.30 -22.50
CA GLU A 323 -9.74 9.38 -22.61
C GLU A 323 -10.95 10.12 -23.19
N LYS A 324 -11.49 9.57 -24.27
CA LYS A 324 -12.80 9.89 -24.82
C LYS A 324 -13.76 8.78 -24.44
N LYS A 325 -14.91 9.15 -23.86
CA LYS A 325 -16.00 8.22 -23.52
C LYS A 325 -17.22 8.58 -24.34
N GLU A 326 -17.78 7.60 -25.03
CA GLU A 326 -19.05 7.69 -25.75
C GLU A 326 -20.05 6.71 -25.12
N PHE A 327 -21.27 7.18 -24.86
CA PHE A 327 -22.35 6.35 -24.34
C PHE A 327 -23.57 6.47 -25.25
N GLY A 328 -24.15 5.35 -25.67
CA GLY A 328 -25.20 5.35 -26.68
C GLY A 328 -26.05 4.07 -26.75
N SER A 329 -27.01 4.06 -27.67
CA SER A 329 -27.80 2.87 -28.02
C SER A 329 -27.06 1.96 -29.00
N VAL A 330 -27.40 0.67 -29.00
CA VAL A 330 -26.84 -0.34 -29.92
C VAL A 330 -27.89 -0.82 -30.92
N GLU A 331 -27.50 -1.01 -32.20
CA GLU A 331 -28.41 -1.54 -33.23
C GLU A 331 -28.70 -3.05 -33.04
N MET A 332 -29.97 -3.45 -33.21
CA MET A 332 -30.37 -4.86 -33.19
C MET A 332 -30.11 -5.54 -34.54
N ASP A 333 -29.39 -6.67 -34.51
CA ASP A 333 -29.24 -7.55 -35.66
C ASP A 333 -30.62 -8.08 -36.12
N PRO A 334 -31.08 -7.83 -37.37
CA PRO A 334 -32.46 -8.12 -37.81
C PRO A 334 -32.87 -9.60 -37.71
N TRP A 335 -31.90 -10.52 -37.61
CA TRP A 335 -32.12 -11.96 -37.49
C TRP A 335 -32.57 -12.41 -36.09
N GLU A 336 -32.38 -11.61 -35.03
CA GLU A 336 -32.85 -11.95 -33.68
C GLU A 336 -34.37 -11.80 -33.49
N LYS A 337 -35.05 -11.00 -34.33
CA LYS A 337 -36.52 -10.89 -34.32
C LYS A 337 -37.22 -12.18 -34.76
N GLY A 338 -36.53 -13.07 -35.47
CA GLY A 338 -37.12 -14.29 -36.06
C GLY A 338 -37.30 -15.47 -35.10
N ARG A 339 -36.54 -15.54 -33.99
CA ARG A 339 -36.57 -16.69 -33.06
C ARG A 339 -37.42 -16.49 -31.79
N LYS A 340 -38.02 -15.31 -31.55
CA LYS A 340 -38.90 -15.06 -30.39
C LYS A 340 -40.40 -15.32 -30.64
N ARG A 341 -40.75 -16.34 -31.43
CA ARG A 341 -42.15 -16.80 -31.57
C ARG A 341 -42.38 -18.30 -31.40
N ARG A 342 -41.44 -19.06 -30.83
CA ARG A 342 -41.73 -20.43 -30.37
C ARG A 342 -41.05 -20.79 -29.05
N TRP A 343 -41.87 -20.76 -28.00
CA TRP A 343 -41.85 -21.58 -26.78
C TRP A 343 -40.68 -21.46 -25.80
N TYR A 344 -41.07 -21.30 -24.53
CA TYR A 344 -40.31 -21.68 -23.34
C TYR A 344 -39.70 -23.07 -23.53
N ASP A 345 -38.38 -23.18 -23.53
CA ASP A 345 -37.62 -24.17 -22.75
C ASP A 345 -36.12 -24.06 -23.05
N ASN A 346 -35.34 -24.21 -21.97
CA ASN A 346 -33.91 -24.48 -21.89
C ASN A 346 -32.93 -23.29 -21.95
N TYR A 347 -32.24 -23.11 -20.82
CA TYR A 347 -30.91 -22.51 -20.73
C TYR A 347 -29.96 -23.29 -21.65
N ASP A 348 -29.31 -22.61 -22.60
CA ASP A 348 -27.85 -22.53 -22.73
C ASP A 348 -27.43 -21.99 -24.12
N SER A 349 -26.42 -21.12 -24.06
CA SER A 349 -25.37 -20.81 -25.04
C SER A 349 -25.67 -20.04 -26.33
N GLY A 350 -24.98 -18.89 -26.44
CA GLY A 350 -24.61 -18.26 -27.70
C GLY A 350 -25.18 -16.86 -27.94
N ALA A 351 -25.11 -15.94 -26.96
CA ALA A 351 -25.21 -14.53 -27.29
C ALA A 351 -24.02 -14.15 -28.17
N ASN A 352 -24.28 -13.44 -29.27
CA ASN A 352 -23.28 -13.04 -30.24
C ASN A 352 -22.39 -11.94 -29.61
N GLU A 353 -21.32 -12.34 -28.91
CA GLU A 353 -20.37 -11.44 -28.22
C GLU A 353 -19.38 -10.78 -29.19
N GLY A 354 -19.88 -10.02 -30.16
CA GLY A 354 -19.09 -9.09 -30.97
C GLY A 354 -19.09 -7.69 -30.35
N TYR A 355 -18.17 -6.83 -30.79
CA TYR A 355 -18.21 -5.39 -30.52
C TYR A 355 -19.55 -4.80 -30.97
N HIS A 356 -20.19 -3.97 -30.15
CA HIS A 356 -21.48 -3.37 -30.49
C HIS A 356 -21.32 -1.92 -30.92
N ASP A 357 -21.50 -1.64 -32.21
CA ASP A 357 -21.48 -0.29 -32.73
C ASP A 357 -22.63 0.56 -32.14
N LEU A 358 -22.30 1.80 -31.74
CA LEU A 358 -23.30 2.76 -31.28
C LEU A 358 -24.13 3.28 -32.46
N GLN A 359 -25.44 3.11 -32.38
CA GLN A 359 -26.38 3.65 -33.36
C GLN A 359 -26.60 5.14 -33.13
N ASP A 360 -26.93 5.51 -31.88
CA ASP A 360 -27.07 6.89 -31.46
C ASP A 360 -26.20 7.14 -30.22
N VAL A 361 -25.28 8.09 -30.31
CA VAL A 361 -24.48 8.53 -29.16
C VAL A 361 -25.30 9.55 -28.35
N PHE A 362 -25.52 9.24 -27.08
CA PHE A 362 -26.26 10.08 -26.13
C PHE A 362 -25.35 11.07 -25.41
N GLU A 363 -24.14 10.64 -25.04
CA GLU A 363 -23.19 11.43 -24.27
C GLU A 363 -21.77 11.19 -24.79
N VAL A 364 -21.03 12.28 -25.00
CA VAL A 364 -19.60 12.27 -25.28
C VAL A 364 -18.90 13.07 -24.19
N SER A 365 -17.83 12.52 -23.61
CA SER A 365 -17.02 13.23 -22.62
C SER A 365 -15.53 12.99 -22.85
N HIS A 366 -14.76 14.06 -22.70
CA HIS A 366 -13.31 14.06 -22.79
C HIS A 366 -12.69 14.37 -21.43
N LYS A 367 -11.65 13.63 -21.06
CA LYS A 367 -10.86 13.91 -19.87
C LYS A 367 -9.43 13.44 -20.03
N ILE A 368 -8.57 13.96 -19.18
CA ILE A 368 -7.21 13.46 -18.99
C ILE A 368 -7.26 12.49 -17.82
N LYS A 369 -7.15 11.20 -18.12
CA LYS A 369 -7.25 10.14 -17.12
C LYS A 369 -6.11 10.26 -16.11
N ILE A 370 -4.88 10.42 -16.57
CA ILE A 370 -3.69 10.62 -15.72
C ILE A 370 -2.69 11.56 -16.38
N VAL A 371 -1.98 12.34 -15.57
CA VAL A 371 -0.82 13.13 -15.96
C VAL A 371 0.38 12.67 -15.15
N ARG A 372 1.50 12.42 -15.82
CA ARG A 372 2.78 12.05 -15.22
C ARG A 372 3.88 12.99 -15.67
N ASP A 373 4.88 13.20 -14.82
CA ASP A 373 6.12 13.83 -15.25
C ASP A 373 6.91 12.89 -16.18
N LEU A 374 7.97 13.40 -16.82
CA LEU A 374 8.80 12.58 -17.72
C LEU A 374 9.47 11.38 -17.02
N ARG A 375 9.56 11.37 -15.68
CA ARG A 375 10.09 10.25 -14.89
C ARG A 375 9.03 9.19 -14.58
N GLY A 376 7.77 9.43 -14.92
CA GLY A 376 6.63 8.57 -14.62
C GLY A 376 5.99 8.82 -13.26
N MET A 377 6.33 9.89 -12.53
CA MET A 377 5.64 10.25 -11.28
C MET A 377 4.28 10.86 -11.59
N ALA A 378 3.22 10.37 -10.94
CA ALA A 378 1.87 10.94 -11.08
C ALA A 378 1.84 12.38 -10.56
N VAL A 379 1.37 13.30 -11.40
CA VAL A 379 1.24 14.74 -11.13
C VAL A 379 -0.20 15.07 -10.75
N THR A 380 -1.16 14.57 -11.52
CA THR A 380 -2.59 14.75 -11.29
C THR A 380 -3.37 13.71 -12.10
N ASN A 381 -4.67 13.63 -11.87
CA ASN A 381 -5.58 12.76 -12.63
C ASN A 381 -6.93 13.45 -12.81
N ASN A 382 -7.73 12.96 -13.76
CA ASN A 382 -9.09 13.43 -14.06
C ASN A 382 -9.18 14.95 -14.35
N LEU A 383 -8.24 15.49 -15.14
CA LEU A 383 -8.38 16.86 -15.66
C LEU A 383 -9.43 16.91 -16.78
N GLU A 384 -10.04 18.06 -17.00
CA GLU A 384 -10.87 18.31 -18.18
C GLU A 384 -9.99 18.43 -19.43
N LEU A 385 -10.43 17.81 -20.53
CA LEU A 385 -9.75 17.89 -21.82
C LEU A 385 -10.65 18.65 -22.79
N SER A 386 -10.13 19.75 -23.35
CA SER A 386 -10.73 20.43 -24.50
C SER A 386 -10.10 19.89 -25.77
N GLU A 387 -10.92 19.53 -26.76
CA GLU A 387 -10.42 19.18 -28.11
C GLU A 387 -9.66 20.35 -28.74
N GLU A 388 -10.02 21.58 -28.38
CA GLU A 388 -9.30 22.77 -28.82
C GLU A 388 -7.86 22.83 -28.30
N ASP A 389 -7.46 22.06 -27.28
CA ASP A 389 -6.07 22.02 -26.81
C ASP A 389 -5.22 20.94 -27.52
N LEU A 390 -5.83 20.11 -28.38
CA LEU A 390 -5.14 19.07 -29.15
C LEU A 390 -4.48 19.67 -30.39
N LEU A 391 -3.28 19.18 -30.74
CA LEU A 391 -2.65 19.50 -32.02
C LEU A 391 -3.26 18.69 -33.17
N HIS A 392 -3.69 17.45 -32.91
CA HIS A 392 -4.40 16.62 -33.87
C HIS A 392 -5.91 16.74 -33.62
N GLU A 393 -6.68 17.19 -34.61
CA GLU A 393 -8.15 17.28 -34.52
C GLU A 393 -8.78 15.88 -34.46
N ASP A 394 -8.18 14.89 -35.13
CA ASP A 394 -8.68 13.51 -35.23
C ASP A 394 -8.03 12.55 -34.21
N ALA A 395 -7.69 13.06 -33.02
CA ALA A 395 -6.89 12.36 -32.00
C ALA A 395 -7.44 11.00 -31.53
N PHE A 396 -8.74 10.76 -31.69
CA PHE A 396 -9.41 9.54 -31.24
C PHE A 396 -9.94 8.68 -32.39
N ASP A 397 -9.63 9.05 -33.64
CA ASP A 397 -10.08 8.33 -34.82
C ASP A 397 -9.23 7.07 -35.03
N ASP A 398 -9.84 6.02 -35.60
CA ASP A 398 -9.19 4.72 -35.89
C ASP A 398 -8.61 3.99 -34.65
N ILE A 399 -9.08 4.31 -33.44
CA ILE A 399 -8.69 3.65 -32.19
C ILE A 399 -9.69 2.56 -31.81
N GLU A 400 -9.18 1.38 -31.42
CA GLU A 400 -10.02 0.33 -30.86
C GLU A 400 -10.58 0.76 -29.49
N ALA A 401 -11.92 0.83 -29.37
CA ALA A 401 -12.56 1.18 -28.12
C ALA A 401 -12.65 -0.02 -27.18
N GLU A 402 -12.41 0.21 -25.88
CA GLU A 402 -12.90 -0.68 -24.84
C GLU A 402 -14.42 -0.51 -24.72
N GLU A 403 -15.17 -1.61 -24.56
CA GLU A 403 -16.64 -1.58 -24.48
C GLU A 403 -17.16 -2.17 -23.17
N GLU A 404 -18.17 -1.53 -22.59
CA GLU A 404 -19.08 -2.11 -21.60
C GLU A 404 -20.50 -2.10 -22.16
N TYR A 405 -21.06 -3.29 -22.37
CA TYR A 405 -22.38 -3.49 -22.92
C TYR A 405 -23.39 -3.84 -21.82
N GLU A 406 -24.49 -3.09 -21.76
CA GLU A 406 -25.64 -3.39 -20.93
C GLU A 406 -26.82 -3.88 -21.79
N GLY A 407 -27.16 -5.16 -21.62
CA GLY A 407 -28.32 -5.77 -22.25
C GLY A 407 -29.66 -5.26 -21.68
N PHE A 408 -30.78 -5.79 -22.19
CA PHE A 408 -32.13 -5.31 -21.88
C PHE A 408 -32.45 -5.15 -20.38
N MET A 409 -32.55 -3.90 -19.93
CA MET A 409 -33.01 -3.48 -18.60
C MET A 409 -34.51 -3.11 -18.64
N GLY A 410 -35.38 -4.09 -18.86
CA GLY A 410 -36.84 -3.88 -18.81
C GLY A 410 -37.39 -3.05 -20.00
N ASN A 411 -37.77 -1.80 -19.76
CA ASN A 411 -38.36 -0.90 -20.78
C ASN A 411 -37.32 -0.08 -21.56
N SER A 412 -36.04 -0.14 -21.16
CA SER A 412 -34.94 0.52 -21.86
C SER A 412 -34.31 -0.44 -22.87
N GLY A 413 -33.94 0.08 -24.05
CA GLY A 413 -33.18 -0.66 -25.05
C GLY A 413 -31.75 -0.96 -24.60
N PRO A 414 -31.00 -1.79 -25.35
CA PRO A 414 -29.60 -2.07 -25.05
C PRO A 414 -28.74 -0.81 -25.25
N THR A 415 -27.76 -0.64 -24.37
CA THR A 415 -26.82 0.49 -24.40
C THR A 415 -25.39 -0.01 -24.26
N ALA A 416 -24.45 0.69 -24.86
CA ALA A 416 -23.03 0.44 -24.68
C ALA A 416 -22.31 1.73 -24.30
N THR A 417 -21.20 1.57 -23.59
CA THR A 417 -20.21 2.62 -23.35
C THR A 417 -18.92 2.23 -24.04
N HIS A 418 -18.39 3.11 -24.88
CA HIS A 418 -17.12 2.96 -25.59
C HIS A 418 -16.09 3.92 -24.99
N TRP A 419 -14.88 3.43 -24.70
CA TRP A 419 -13.75 4.23 -24.24
C TRP A 419 -12.58 4.15 -25.21
N TYR A 420 -12.14 5.30 -25.70
CA TYR A 420 -10.97 5.46 -26.56
C TYR A 420 -9.86 6.12 -25.76
N ARG A 421 -8.63 5.58 -25.81
CA ARG A 421 -7.50 6.09 -25.02
C ARG A 421 -6.26 6.29 -25.87
N VAL A 422 -5.61 7.45 -25.69
CA VAL A 422 -4.34 7.76 -26.35
C VAL A 422 -3.33 8.34 -25.39
N GLY A 423 -2.05 8.00 -25.62
CA GLY A 423 -0.95 8.73 -25.01
C GLY A 423 -0.79 10.10 -25.66
N ALA A 424 -0.39 11.10 -24.87
CA ALA A 424 -0.06 12.43 -25.36
C ALA A 424 1.09 13.04 -24.56
N VAL A 425 1.84 13.96 -25.15
CA VAL A 425 2.69 14.90 -24.41
C VAL A 425 1.92 16.20 -24.20
N ALA A 426 1.83 16.68 -22.96
CA ALA A 426 1.32 18.00 -22.64
C ALA A 426 2.49 18.99 -22.58
N ILE A 427 2.38 20.09 -23.33
CA ILE A 427 3.36 21.15 -23.41
C ILE A 427 2.81 22.35 -22.63
N VAL A 428 3.39 22.65 -21.46
CA VAL A 428 2.83 23.61 -20.51
C VAL A 428 3.84 24.72 -20.19
N PRO A 429 3.60 25.96 -20.65
CA PRO A 429 4.36 27.14 -20.23
C PRO A 429 4.32 27.34 -18.71
N HIS A 430 5.39 27.84 -18.12
CA HIS A 430 5.51 27.98 -16.65
C HIS A 430 4.45 28.93 -16.06
N ASP A 431 4.06 29.96 -16.80
CA ASP A 431 2.99 30.89 -16.41
C ASP A 431 1.60 30.21 -16.41
N SER A 432 1.41 29.14 -17.21
CA SER A 432 0.16 28.37 -17.31
C SER A 432 0.09 27.11 -16.43
N ILE A 433 1.13 26.76 -15.67
CA ILE A 433 1.14 25.53 -14.85
C ILE A 433 0.01 25.51 -13.82
N LEU A 434 -0.26 26.64 -13.17
CA LEU A 434 -1.34 26.71 -12.19
C LEU A 434 -2.71 26.52 -12.87
N ASP A 435 -2.93 27.15 -14.02
CA ASP A 435 -4.17 26.99 -14.80
C ASP A 435 -4.35 25.54 -15.27
N TYR A 436 -3.26 24.89 -15.71
CA TYR A 436 -3.24 23.49 -16.12
C TYR A 436 -3.63 22.55 -14.98
N LEU A 437 -2.98 22.68 -13.82
CA LEU A 437 -3.27 21.83 -12.65
C LEU A 437 -4.65 22.12 -12.04
N SER A 438 -5.15 23.35 -12.21
CA SER A 438 -6.47 23.75 -11.71
C SER A 438 -7.63 23.30 -12.59
N ASN A 439 -7.35 22.76 -13.79
CA ASN A 439 -8.38 22.34 -14.74
C ASN A 439 -9.04 20.99 -14.39
N CYS A 440 -9.58 20.87 -13.17
CA CYS A 440 -10.26 19.68 -12.67
C CYS A 440 -11.77 19.92 -12.58
N LYS A 441 -12.59 18.94 -12.99
CA LYS A 441 -14.04 19.00 -12.76
C LYS A 441 -14.34 18.90 -11.25
N ARG A 442 -15.24 19.75 -10.76
CA ARG A 442 -15.80 19.68 -9.40
C ARG A 442 -16.59 18.38 -9.22
N PHE A 443 -15.93 17.31 -8.80
CA PHE A 443 -16.61 16.10 -8.38
C PHE A 443 -16.83 16.14 -6.86
N TYR A 444 -18.08 16.00 -6.44
CA TYR A 444 -18.43 15.87 -5.03
C TYR A 444 -17.69 14.65 -4.43
N GLY A 445 -16.74 14.92 -3.52
CA GLY A 445 -16.29 13.92 -2.54
C GLY A 445 -14.93 13.24 -2.75
N TYR A 446 -14.09 13.61 -3.73
CA TYR A 446 -12.77 12.98 -3.90
C TYR A 446 -11.60 13.96 -3.89
N ASN A 447 -10.88 14.04 -2.75
CA ASN A 447 -9.67 14.88 -2.57
C ASN A 447 -8.38 14.29 -3.18
N HIS A 448 -8.46 13.19 -3.95
CA HIS A 448 -7.27 12.48 -4.44
C HIS A 448 -6.46 13.28 -5.47
N HIS A 449 -7.09 14.18 -6.22
CA HIS A 449 -6.43 15.01 -7.24
C HIS A 449 -5.37 15.93 -6.60
N PHE A 450 -5.74 16.62 -5.53
CA PHE A 450 -4.85 17.54 -4.81
C PHE A 450 -3.65 16.84 -4.19
N GLN A 451 -3.79 15.60 -3.73
CA GLN A 451 -2.67 14.89 -3.10
C GLN A 451 -1.54 14.62 -4.11
N HIS A 452 -1.86 14.20 -5.34
CA HIS A 452 -0.84 14.04 -6.38
C HIS A 452 -0.17 15.37 -6.74
N GLN A 453 -0.96 16.43 -6.88
CA GLN A 453 -0.46 17.77 -7.24
C GLN A 453 0.47 18.33 -6.17
N ILE A 454 0.02 18.31 -4.90
CA ILE A 454 0.78 18.81 -3.75
C ILE A 454 2.05 17.98 -3.58
N ARG A 455 1.98 16.65 -3.70
CA ARG A 455 3.15 15.78 -3.61
C ARG A 455 4.17 16.09 -4.70
N TRP A 456 3.74 16.22 -5.94
CA TRP A 456 4.64 16.52 -7.05
C TRP A 456 5.28 17.91 -6.89
N LEU A 457 4.49 18.94 -6.59
CA LEU A 457 5.00 20.30 -6.35
C LEU A 457 5.94 20.37 -5.14
N ALA A 458 5.60 19.70 -4.04
CA ALA A 458 6.47 19.62 -2.86
C ALA A 458 7.82 18.95 -3.20
N ASN A 459 7.81 17.89 -4.01
CA ASN A 459 9.05 17.28 -4.48
C ASN A 459 9.88 18.22 -5.36
N GLN A 460 9.25 19.04 -6.20
CA GLN A 460 9.98 20.06 -6.97
C GLN A 460 10.64 21.06 -6.03
N CYS A 461 9.92 21.54 -5.00
CA CYS A 461 10.42 22.48 -3.99
C CYS A 461 11.52 21.91 -3.07
N LEU A 462 11.85 20.62 -3.15
CA LEU A 462 13.01 20.05 -2.44
C LEU A 462 14.31 20.22 -3.22
N ILE A 463 14.26 20.63 -4.49
CA ILE A 463 15.44 20.83 -5.34
C ILE A 463 16.03 22.23 -5.08
N ASP A 464 17.36 22.30 -4.98
CA ASP A 464 18.07 23.57 -4.82
C ASP A 464 17.80 24.52 -5.99
N LYS A 465 17.43 25.77 -5.68
CA LYS A 465 17.06 26.82 -6.65
C LYS A 465 15.80 26.48 -7.47
N THR A 466 14.75 26.01 -6.80
CA THR A 466 13.43 25.83 -7.41
C THR A 466 12.91 27.17 -7.94
N PRO A 467 12.33 27.24 -9.14
CA PRO A 467 11.71 28.46 -9.64
C PRO A 467 10.53 28.95 -8.78
N ASP A 468 10.41 30.26 -8.59
CA ASP A 468 9.38 30.89 -7.74
C ASP A 468 7.94 30.51 -8.11
N TYR A 469 7.66 30.23 -9.39
CA TYR A 469 6.33 29.83 -9.85
C TYR A 469 5.91 28.46 -9.29
N MET A 470 6.84 27.53 -9.06
CA MET A 470 6.54 26.21 -8.46
C MET A 470 6.14 26.36 -6.98
N VAL A 471 6.86 27.20 -6.25
CA VAL A 471 6.55 27.53 -4.85
C VAL A 471 5.18 28.21 -4.75
N THR A 472 4.89 29.13 -5.67
CA THR A 472 3.61 29.83 -5.77
C THR A 472 2.47 28.85 -6.08
N ALA A 473 2.66 27.94 -7.04
CA ALA A 473 1.70 26.90 -7.37
C ALA A 473 1.44 25.96 -6.19
N LEU A 474 2.48 25.56 -5.44
CA LEU A 474 2.33 24.73 -4.24
C LEU A 474 1.45 25.41 -3.19
N LYS A 475 1.71 26.69 -2.90
CA LYS A 475 0.95 27.46 -1.91
C LYS A 475 -0.52 27.60 -2.33
N GLU A 476 -0.77 27.91 -3.59
CA GLU A 476 -2.12 28.10 -4.10
C GLU A 476 -2.93 26.81 -4.11
N ILE A 477 -2.37 25.71 -4.66
CA ILE A 477 -3.04 24.40 -4.68
C ILE A 477 -3.26 23.88 -3.27
N PHE A 478 -2.28 24.03 -2.36
CA PHE A 478 -2.45 23.68 -0.96
C PHE A 478 -3.59 24.48 -0.33
N ASN A 479 -3.64 25.80 -0.52
CA ASN A 479 -4.70 26.63 0.05
C ASN A 479 -6.08 26.26 -0.50
N ARG A 480 -6.21 25.99 -1.81
CA ARG A 480 -7.46 25.55 -2.44
C ARG A 480 -7.99 24.25 -1.85
N ALA A 481 -7.12 23.24 -1.72
CA ALA A 481 -7.46 21.96 -1.10
C ALA A 481 -8.00 22.12 0.34
N HIS A 482 -7.61 23.19 1.04
CA HIS A 482 -8.08 23.48 2.40
C HIS A 482 -9.25 24.46 2.46
N SER A 483 -9.47 25.31 1.45
CA SER A 483 -10.63 26.21 1.38
C SER A 483 -11.89 25.51 0.89
N GLU A 484 -11.76 24.47 0.06
CA GLU A 484 -12.88 23.73 -0.53
C GLU A 484 -13.70 22.91 0.50
N ASN A 485 -13.25 22.82 1.75
CA ASN A 485 -13.91 22.09 2.83
C ASN A 485 -14.81 22.97 3.75
N HIS A 486 -15.03 24.25 3.43
CA HIS A 486 -15.58 25.23 4.40
C HIS A 486 -17.09 25.54 4.33
N ASP A 487 -17.89 24.95 3.45
CA ASP A 487 -19.29 25.39 3.25
C ASP A 487 -20.40 24.57 3.96
N ASP A 488 -20.08 23.62 4.85
CA ASP A 488 -21.11 22.96 5.68
C ASP A 488 -20.82 23.17 7.18
N GLU A 489 -21.44 24.21 7.74
CA GLU A 489 -21.72 24.37 9.18
C GLU A 489 -22.66 23.24 9.63
N ASP A 490 -22.14 22.03 9.84
CA ASP A 490 -22.77 21.14 10.82
C ASP A 490 -21.74 20.27 11.55
N THR A 491 -21.84 20.41 12.87
CA THR A 491 -21.00 19.89 13.93
C THR A 491 -21.02 18.35 14.01
N PHE A 492 -19.96 17.76 14.57
CA PHE A 492 -19.93 16.45 15.25
C PHE A 492 -19.59 15.13 14.51
N SER A 493 -18.98 15.14 13.31
CA SER A 493 -18.30 13.92 12.80
C SER A 493 -16.94 14.22 12.17
N GLY A 494 -15.94 13.38 12.47
CA GLY A 494 -14.55 13.55 12.07
C GLY A 494 -14.37 13.56 10.54
N LYS A 495 -14.36 14.76 9.95
CA LYS A 495 -13.92 14.96 8.57
C LYS A 495 -12.42 14.68 8.50
N GLN A 496 -12.03 13.72 7.66
CA GLN A 496 -10.62 13.46 7.36
C GLN A 496 -9.97 14.75 6.82
N PRO A 497 -8.70 15.03 7.19
CA PRO A 497 -7.97 16.13 6.60
C PRO A 497 -7.92 15.98 5.06
N PRO A 498 -7.88 17.08 4.29
CA PRO A 498 -7.85 17.02 2.83
C PRO A 498 -6.64 16.24 2.30
N ILE A 499 -5.53 16.27 3.04
CA ILE A 499 -4.37 15.42 2.82
C ILE A 499 -4.43 14.26 3.82
N THR A 500 -4.66 13.05 3.32
CA THR A 500 -4.73 11.83 4.14
C THR A 500 -3.36 11.15 4.29
N ASP A 501 -2.49 11.27 3.29
CA ASP A 501 -1.11 10.77 3.35
C ASP A 501 -0.19 11.80 4.03
N ILE A 502 0.11 11.55 5.31
CA ILE A 502 0.94 12.44 6.15
C ILE A 502 2.33 12.66 5.53
N SER A 503 2.87 11.68 4.80
CA SER A 503 4.18 11.81 4.15
C SER A 503 4.22 12.93 3.09
N ILE A 504 3.07 13.34 2.55
CA ILE A 504 2.94 14.50 1.68
C ILE A 504 3.13 15.78 2.50
N VAL A 505 2.49 15.88 3.66
CA VAL A 505 2.61 17.05 4.56
C VAL A 505 4.06 17.25 4.98
N GLU A 506 4.77 16.17 5.33
CA GLU A 506 6.19 16.23 5.65
C GLU A 506 7.02 16.81 4.51
N ARG A 507 6.75 16.40 3.26
CA ARG A 507 7.42 16.96 2.07
C ARG A 507 7.10 18.43 1.87
N VAL A 508 5.86 18.85 2.11
CA VAL A 508 5.47 20.27 2.02
C VAL A 508 6.22 21.09 3.06
N LEU A 509 6.33 20.63 4.30
CA LEU A 509 7.08 21.31 5.37
C LEU A 509 8.57 21.42 5.01
N LYS A 510 9.18 20.32 4.56
CA LYS A 510 10.59 20.28 4.14
C LYS A 510 10.85 21.22 2.95
N GLY A 511 9.99 21.15 1.92
CA GLY A 511 10.06 22.04 0.75
C GLY A 511 9.85 23.52 1.10
N ALA A 512 8.94 23.83 2.03
CA ALA A 512 8.73 25.20 2.48
C ALA A 512 9.99 25.80 3.14
N LEU A 513 10.68 25.03 3.98
CA LEU A 513 11.91 25.47 4.63
C LEU A 513 13.09 25.53 3.66
N GLN A 514 13.25 24.55 2.76
CA GLN A 514 14.28 24.57 1.70
C GLN A 514 14.17 25.83 0.83
N GLN A 515 12.95 26.28 0.55
CA GLN A 515 12.68 27.50 -0.24
C GLN A 515 12.51 28.77 0.64
N HIS A 516 12.93 28.72 1.91
CA HIS A 516 12.86 29.82 2.89
C HIS A 516 11.46 30.45 3.11
N GLN A 517 10.38 29.71 2.84
CA GLN A 517 8.99 30.12 3.04
C GLN A 517 8.49 29.84 4.46
N CYS A 518 9.04 30.54 5.45
CA CYS A 518 8.74 30.31 6.88
C CYS A 518 7.26 30.55 7.24
N ASP A 519 6.60 31.54 6.62
CA ASP A 519 5.18 31.81 6.85
C ASP A 519 4.30 30.65 6.35
N PHE A 520 4.65 30.06 5.20
CA PHE A 520 3.94 28.90 4.66
C PHE A 520 4.19 27.65 5.51
N PHE A 521 5.42 27.45 5.97
CA PHE A 521 5.75 26.40 6.93
C PHE A 521 4.87 26.49 8.19
N GLY A 522 4.74 27.68 8.79
CA GLY A 522 3.88 27.89 9.96
C GLY A 522 2.40 27.62 9.69
N LEU A 523 1.89 28.04 8.53
CA LEU A 523 0.53 27.73 8.11
C LEU A 523 0.29 26.21 8.03
N VAL A 524 1.18 25.47 7.40
CA VAL A 524 1.05 24.00 7.27
C VAL A 524 1.15 23.34 8.64
N LEU A 525 2.14 23.73 9.46
CA LEU A 525 2.35 23.14 10.79
C LEU A 525 1.15 23.37 11.71
N SER A 526 0.58 24.58 11.73
CA SER A 526 -0.63 24.88 12.52
C SER A 526 -1.81 23.96 12.20
N LYS A 527 -1.95 23.51 10.94
CA LYS A 527 -3.04 22.62 10.51
C LYS A 527 -2.77 21.15 10.82
N TYR A 528 -1.51 20.72 10.81
CA TYR A 528 -1.15 19.30 10.82
C TYR A 528 -0.30 18.83 12.02
N HIS A 529 0.14 19.71 12.92
CA HIS A 529 1.08 19.39 14.01
C HIS A 529 0.73 18.14 14.84
N ARG A 530 -0.55 17.84 15.05
CA ARG A 530 -1.04 16.68 15.82
C ARG A 530 -0.86 15.33 15.12
N LEU A 531 -0.60 15.34 13.81
CA LEU A 531 -0.45 14.14 12.97
C LEU A 531 1.02 13.86 12.63
N LEU A 532 1.95 14.75 12.98
CA LEU A 532 3.36 14.63 12.61
C LEU A 532 4.14 13.78 13.62
N SER A 533 5.11 13.02 13.14
CA SER A 533 6.08 12.29 13.97
C SER A 533 7.23 13.20 14.43
N SER A 534 8.04 12.70 15.37
CA SER A 534 9.29 13.33 15.82
C SER A 534 10.28 13.56 14.68
N ASP A 535 10.36 12.66 13.70
CA ASP A 535 11.30 12.68 12.57
C ASP A 535 11.25 13.99 11.76
N VAL A 536 10.07 14.61 11.69
CA VAL A 536 9.91 15.91 11.00
C VAL A 536 10.63 17.00 11.76
N TYR A 537 10.53 17.00 13.09
CA TYR A 537 11.13 18.00 13.96
C TYR A 537 12.66 17.81 14.08
N GLU A 538 13.13 16.57 14.04
CA GLU A 538 14.56 16.25 13.89
C GLU A 538 15.11 16.80 12.58
N TRP A 539 14.39 16.63 11.47
CA TRP A 539 14.80 17.22 10.19
C TRP A 539 14.78 18.76 10.23
N VAL A 540 13.76 19.36 10.87
CA VAL A 540 13.70 20.83 11.06
C VAL A 540 14.90 21.32 11.83
N ARG A 541 15.35 20.58 12.85
CA ARG A 541 16.58 20.86 13.57
C ARG A 541 17.79 20.86 12.64
N ASP A 542 17.97 19.82 11.83
CA ASP A 542 19.11 19.70 10.93
C ASP A 542 19.16 20.87 9.94
N TRP A 543 18.00 21.31 9.44
CA TRP A 543 17.90 22.49 8.59
C TRP A 543 18.29 23.80 9.31
N VAL A 544 18.01 23.92 10.62
CA VAL A 544 18.42 25.07 11.44
C VAL A 544 19.92 25.04 11.75
N VAL A 545 20.46 23.87 12.07
CA VAL A 545 21.80 23.68 12.65
C VAL A 545 22.86 23.29 11.60
N ASP A 546 22.49 23.33 10.32
CA ASP A 546 23.33 23.09 9.15
C ASP A 546 24.82 23.47 9.36
N GLU A 547 25.70 22.48 9.19
CA GLU A 547 27.12 22.57 9.52
C GLU A 547 27.87 23.58 8.65
N GLU A 548 27.39 23.82 7.42
CA GLU A 548 28.05 24.70 6.46
C GLU A 548 27.85 26.19 6.76
N ASP A 549 26.91 26.55 7.64
CA ASP A 549 26.57 27.94 7.94
C ASP A 549 27.22 28.51 9.21
N GLU A 550 27.58 29.80 9.16
CA GLU A 550 28.04 30.55 10.33
C GLU A 550 26.96 30.64 11.41
N ASP A 551 27.35 30.68 12.69
CA ASP A 551 26.44 30.72 13.85
C ASP A 551 25.36 31.82 13.75
N VAL A 552 25.68 32.95 13.11
CA VAL A 552 24.74 34.05 12.89
C VAL A 552 23.56 33.61 12.02
N LYS A 553 23.80 32.87 10.94
CA LYS A 553 22.74 32.41 10.03
C LYS A 553 21.87 31.32 10.65
N ARG A 554 22.46 30.43 11.47
CA ARG A 554 21.72 29.40 12.23
C ARG A 554 20.67 30.03 13.14
N LEU A 555 21.07 31.08 13.87
CA LEU A 555 20.20 31.82 14.77
C LEU A 555 19.11 32.59 14.01
N GLU A 556 19.43 33.20 12.87
CA GLU A 556 18.45 33.85 12.00
C GLU A 556 17.38 32.87 11.48
N ARG A 557 17.77 31.63 11.12
CA ARG A 557 16.82 30.58 10.71
C ARG A 557 15.90 30.19 11.87
N PHE A 558 16.46 29.94 13.05
CA PHE A 558 15.68 29.57 14.22
C PHE A 558 14.68 30.66 14.60
N ASP A 559 15.09 31.93 14.63
CA ASP A 559 14.23 33.05 15.00
C ASP A 559 13.02 33.20 14.04
N LYS A 560 13.20 32.87 12.75
CA LYS A 560 12.10 32.91 11.76
C LYS A 560 11.05 31.82 11.98
N ILE A 561 11.44 30.64 12.45
CA ILE A 561 10.52 29.51 12.62
C ILE A 561 10.03 29.34 14.06
N LYS A 562 10.68 29.97 15.04
CA LYS A 562 10.34 29.85 16.46
C LYS A 562 8.87 30.16 16.75
N ALA A 563 8.31 31.19 16.13
CA ALA A 563 6.89 31.53 16.26
C ALA A 563 5.98 30.50 15.58
N ALA A 564 6.42 29.93 14.45
CA ALA A 564 5.69 28.90 13.71
C ALA A 564 5.58 27.58 14.49
N LEU A 565 6.54 27.28 15.38
CA LEU A 565 6.54 26.09 16.24
C LEU A 565 5.52 26.16 17.38
N ALA A 566 5.04 27.36 17.75
CA ALA A 566 4.18 27.56 18.91
C ALA A 566 2.95 26.63 18.94
N PRO A 567 2.18 26.42 17.85
CA PRO A 567 1.02 25.52 17.86
C PRO A 567 1.38 24.06 18.17
N ALA A 568 2.59 23.60 17.80
CA ALA A 568 3.03 22.22 18.05
C ALA A 568 3.45 21.99 19.51
N ILE A 569 3.79 23.06 20.24
CA ILE A 569 4.16 23.02 21.65
C ILE A 569 3.08 23.60 22.57
N GLU A 570 1.90 23.94 22.02
CA GLU A 570 0.75 24.34 22.83
C GLU A 570 0.24 23.13 23.64
N PRO A 571 -0.20 23.33 24.89
CA PRO A 571 -0.70 22.25 25.72
C PRO A 571 -1.90 21.55 25.08
N SER A 572 -1.83 20.21 25.01
CA SER A 572 -2.87 19.31 24.50
C SER A 572 -3.14 18.17 25.49
N ASP A 573 -3.53 16.99 25.02
CA ASP A 573 -3.71 15.78 25.83
C ASP A 573 -2.37 15.24 26.36
N GLY A 574 -1.91 15.76 27.51
CA GLY A 574 -0.70 15.31 28.21
C GLY A 574 0.52 16.23 28.04
N PHE A 575 1.67 15.79 28.55
CA PHE A 575 2.94 16.54 28.54
C PHE A 575 3.94 15.99 27.50
N ASN A 576 3.95 14.67 27.32
CA ASN A 576 4.91 13.95 26.50
C ASN A 576 4.87 14.37 25.02
N PRO A 577 3.71 14.53 24.34
CA PRO A 577 3.71 14.93 22.92
C PRO A 577 4.47 16.23 22.67
N GLN A 578 4.27 17.25 23.51
CA GLN A 578 4.97 18.53 23.42
C GLN A 578 6.44 18.39 23.79
N TYR A 579 6.74 17.59 24.82
CA TYR A 579 8.11 17.27 25.19
C TYR A 579 8.88 16.64 24.03
N GLN A 580 8.28 15.69 23.31
CA GLN A 580 8.89 15.06 22.12
C GLN A 580 9.23 16.07 21.03
N VAL A 581 8.35 17.04 20.76
CA VAL A 581 8.63 18.14 19.80
C VAL A 581 9.82 18.97 20.26
N ILE A 582 9.87 19.35 21.54
CA ILE A 582 10.93 20.20 22.09
C ILE A 582 12.29 19.49 22.04
N ILE A 583 12.36 18.21 22.45
CA ILE A 583 13.64 17.47 22.44
C ILE A 583 14.13 17.16 21.03
N SER A 584 13.23 16.95 20.07
CA SER A 584 13.60 16.73 18.67
C SER A 584 14.28 17.97 18.07
N ILE A 585 13.84 19.16 18.48
CA ILE A 585 14.38 20.44 17.99
C ILE A 585 15.67 20.82 18.74
N ALA A 586 15.67 20.65 20.06
CA ALA A 586 16.73 21.09 20.96
C ALA A 586 17.18 19.98 21.91
N PRO A 587 17.77 18.88 21.41
CA PRO A 587 18.21 17.75 22.24
C PRO A 587 19.37 18.15 23.16
N LEU A 588 19.50 17.48 24.30
CA LEU A 588 20.67 17.65 25.17
C LEU A 588 21.87 16.85 24.61
N PRO A 589 23.12 17.28 24.88
CA PRO A 589 24.33 16.60 24.40
C PRO A 589 24.49 15.13 24.83
N LYS A 590 23.70 14.66 25.81
CA LYS A 590 23.75 13.28 26.34
C LYS A 590 22.67 12.36 25.76
N ASP A 591 21.73 12.91 24.99
CA ASP A 591 20.58 12.18 24.45
C ASP A 591 20.85 11.64 23.04
N THR A 592 22.02 11.92 22.47
CA THR A 592 22.46 11.42 21.16
C THR A 592 23.40 10.23 21.35
N ASP A 593 23.01 9.03 20.89
CA ASP A 593 23.79 7.79 20.97
C ASP A 593 25.17 7.86 20.27
N SER A 594 25.42 8.93 19.51
CA SER A 594 26.66 9.24 18.79
C SER A 594 27.21 10.62 19.18
N ALA A 595 27.86 10.71 20.35
CA ALA A 595 28.48 11.95 20.85
C ALA A 595 29.55 12.56 19.91
N ASP A 596 29.96 11.84 18.86
CA ASP A 596 30.96 12.28 17.88
C ASP A 596 30.38 12.77 16.53
N GLU A 597 29.05 12.65 16.27
CA GLU A 597 28.46 12.95 14.94
C GLU A 597 27.36 14.04 14.91
N VAL A 598 26.84 14.51 16.04
CA VAL A 598 25.73 15.49 16.04
C VAL A 598 26.19 16.88 16.47
N THR A 599 25.93 17.89 15.65
CA THR A 599 26.21 19.30 15.96
C THR A 599 25.54 19.71 17.27
N PRO A 600 26.28 20.28 18.25
CA PRO A 600 25.72 20.67 19.54
C PRO A 600 24.56 21.66 19.40
N THR A 601 23.52 21.52 20.22
CA THR A 601 22.38 22.46 20.26
C THR A 601 22.85 23.85 20.70
N PRO A 602 22.62 24.91 19.90
CA PRO A 602 22.95 26.29 20.28
C PRO A 602 22.21 26.77 21.53
N GLU A 603 22.86 27.60 22.35
CA GLU A 603 22.30 28.09 23.62
C GLU A 603 20.93 28.81 23.48
N PRO A 604 20.67 29.64 22.45
CA PRO A 604 19.35 30.25 22.28
C PRO A 604 18.21 29.26 22.04
N MET A 605 18.50 28.10 21.45
CA MET A 605 17.53 27.01 21.28
C MET A 605 17.30 26.28 22.60
N LEU A 606 18.36 26.04 23.39
CA LEU A 606 18.23 25.47 24.74
C LEU A 606 17.43 26.40 25.67
N GLU A 607 17.64 27.71 25.58
CA GLU A 607 16.86 28.68 26.36
C GLU A 607 15.38 28.72 25.94
N TRP A 608 15.10 28.60 24.64
CA TRP A 608 13.73 28.41 24.16
C TRP A 608 13.12 27.12 24.72
N ALA A 609 13.85 25.99 24.69
CA ALA A 609 13.38 24.72 25.23
C ALA A 609 13.07 24.84 26.74
N ARG A 610 13.99 25.41 27.54
CA ARG A 610 13.78 25.66 28.98
C ARG A 610 12.56 26.54 29.26
N SER A 611 12.34 27.57 28.45
CA SER A 611 11.19 28.47 28.59
C SER A 611 9.87 27.77 28.24
N SER A 612 9.84 27.00 27.14
CA SER A 612 8.69 26.22 26.71
C SER A 612 8.32 25.13 27.73
N LEU A 613 9.31 24.36 28.21
CA LEU A 613 9.11 23.31 29.22
C LEU A 613 8.59 23.87 30.55
N ARG A 614 9.12 25.02 30.99
CA ARG A 614 8.63 25.68 32.20
C ARG A 614 7.16 26.09 32.04
N LYS A 615 6.81 26.71 30.91
CA LYS A 615 5.44 27.11 30.61
C LYS A 615 4.49 25.91 30.59
N LEU A 616 4.91 24.78 30.03
CA LEU A 616 4.12 23.55 30.02
C LEU A 616 3.84 22.99 31.44
N LEU A 617 4.73 23.21 32.40
CA LEU A 617 4.55 22.77 33.79
C LEU A 617 3.77 23.75 34.67
N GLU A 618 3.73 25.04 34.30
CA GLU A 618 3.07 26.11 35.09
C GLU A 618 1.58 26.30 34.76
N GLU A 619 1.09 25.77 33.63
CA GLU A 619 -0.31 25.94 33.20
C GLU A 619 -1.26 24.90 33.89
N ASP A 620 -1.82 25.33 35.02
CA ASP A 620 -2.62 24.56 36.00
C ASP A 620 -3.87 23.83 35.43
N ASP A 621 -4.53 24.39 34.41
CA ASP A 621 -5.87 23.97 33.99
C ASP A 621 -5.95 22.66 33.18
N ARG A 622 -4.82 22.01 32.84
CA ARG A 622 -4.79 21.09 31.66
C ARG A 622 -4.07 19.75 31.82
N LEU A 623 -3.75 19.34 33.05
CA LEU A 623 -3.30 17.97 33.35
C LEU A 623 -4.46 16.94 33.41
N ALA A 624 -5.63 17.29 32.87
CA ALA A 624 -6.83 16.45 32.86
C ALA A 624 -6.70 15.15 32.02
N GLY A 625 -5.61 15.00 31.27
CA GLY A 625 -5.29 13.86 30.40
C GLY A 625 -3.85 13.38 30.50
N ILE A 626 -3.24 13.42 31.70
CA ILE A 626 -1.90 12.86 31.91
C ILE A 626 -1.86 11.39 31.44
N GLY A 627 -0.98 11.12 30.49
CA GLY A 627 -0.75 9.81 29.89
C GLY A 627 0.35 9.00 30.60
N ARG A 628 0.55 7.77 30.11
CA ARG A 628 1.55 6.83 30.63
C ARG A 628 2.99 7.35 30.53
N ASP A 629 3.33 8.00 29.42
CA ASP A 629 4.71 8.42 29.13
C ASP A 629 5.06 9.80 29.70
N ASP A 630 4.07 10.56 30.16
CA ASP A 630 4.26 11.89 30.75
C ASP A 630 5.17 11.84 31.98
N GLY A 631 5.10 10.75 32.75
CA GLY A 631 5.92 10.59 33.95
C GLY A 631 7.40 10.54 33.62
N SER A 632 7.78 9.80 32.57
CA SER A 632 9.17 9.74 32.13
C SER A 632 9.62 11.10 31.58
N ALA A 633 8.82 11.70 30.70
CA ALA A 633 9.10 13.01 30.10
C ALA A 633 9.30 14.12 31.15
N MET A 634 8.47 14.15 32.20
CA MET A 634 8.61 15.11 33.31
C MET A 634 9.84 14.87 34.18
N ALA A 635 10.38 13.65 34.23
CA ALA A 635 11.64 13.38 34.89
C ALA A 635 12.83 13.85 34.04
N ASP A 636 12.79 13.57 32.73
CA ASP A 636 13.86 13.91 31.79
C ASP A 636 13.99 15.42 31.54
N GLN A 637 12.87 16.16 31.49
CA GLN A 637 12.90 17.62 31.30
C GLN A 637 13.76 18.35 32.35
N ALA A 638 13.86 17.79 33.57
CA ALA A 638 14.63 18.42 34.65
C ALA A 638 16.12 18.57 34.29
N LEU A 639 16.63 17.72 33.38
CA LEU A 639 18.01 17.75 32.91
C LEU A 639 18.35 18.99 32.06
N TYR A 640 17.36 19.74 31.57
CA TYR A 640 17.58 21.00 30.86
C TYR A 640 18.04 22.14 31.76
N TYR A 641 17.91 21.99 33.08
CA TYR A 641 18.17 23.04 34.06
C TYR A 641 19.45 22.77 34.84
N ALA A 642 20.08 23.85 35.33
CA ALA A 642 21.33 23.77 36.09
C ALA A 642 21.20 22.99 37.41
N ASP A 643 20.01 23.01 38.03
CA ASP A 643 19.67 22.19 39.20
C ASP A 643 18.43 21.34 38.93
N PRO A 644 18.61 20.11 38.39
CA PRO A 644 17.48 19.22 38.10
C PRO A 644 16.69 18.83 39.35
N MET A 645 17.35 18.69 40.51
CA MET A 645 16.67 18.26 41.74
C MET A 645 15.71 19.34 42.24
N LEU A 646 16.08 20.61 42.10
CA LEU A 646 15.21 21.74 42.44
C LEU A 646 13.93 21.71 41.58
N VAL A 647 14.07 21.56 40.26
CA VAL A 647 12.92 21.52 39.32
C VAL A 647 12.01 20.33 39.62
N LEU A 648 12.57 19.14 39.83
CA LEU A 648 11.78 17.97 40.22
C LEU A 648 10.98 18.26 41.50
N SER A 649 11.63 18.83 42.53
CA SER A 649 11.00 19.09 43.82
C SER A 649 9.92 20.19 43.79
N GLN A 650 10.09 21.23 42.97
CA GLN A 650 9.21 22.40 42.96
C GLN A 650 8.10 22.30 41.93
N SER A 651 8.35 21.65 40.78
CA SER A 651 7.42 21.64 39.65
C SER A 651 6.77 20.27 39.45
N VAL A 652 7.52 19.17 39.57
CA VAL A 652 7.00 17.83 39.22
C VAL A 652 6.39 17.09 40.40
N VAL A 653 6.98 17.22 41.60
CA VAL A 653 6.44 16.59 42.82
C VAL A 653 5.01 17.03 43.14
N PRO A 654 4.62 18.32 43.07
CA PRO A 654 3.23 18.72 43.27
C PRO A 654 2.26 18.02 42.31
N ILE A 655 2.62 17.93 41.03
CA ILE A 655 1.83 17.24 40.01
C ILE A 655 1.67 15.75 40.35
N PHE A 656 2.76 15.10 40.77
CA PHE A 656 2.78 13.70 41.20
C PHE A 656 1.87 13.42 42.40
N GLU A 657 1.79 14.37 43.34
CA GLU A 657 0.97 14.24 44.54
C GLU A 657 -0.51 14.56 44.28
N GLU A 658 -0.81 15.48 43.36
CA GLU A 658 -2.18 15.83 42.99
C GLU A 658 -2.86 14.70 42.17
N HIS A 659 -2.14 14.10 41.22
CA HIS A 659 -2.68 13.10 40.28
C HIS A 659 -2.67 11.68 40.85
N THR A 660 -3.27 11.48 42.03
CA THR A 660 -3.24 10.21 42.76
C THR A 660 -3.82 9.02 42.01
N MET A 661 -4.76 9.25 41.07
CA MET A 661 -5.42 8.21 40.27
C MET A 661 -4.66 7.82 38.99
N ALA A 662 -3.73 8.67 38.52
CA ALA A 662 -2.95 8.46 37.30
C ALA A 662 -1.81 7.44 37.52
N THR A 663 -2.19 6.17 37.69
CA THR A 663 -1.28 5.10 38.14
C THR A 663 -0.11 4.89 37.17
N ALA A 664 -0.39 4.85 35.87
CA ALA A 664 0.62 4.64 34.83
C ALA A 664 1.68 5.74 34.81
N PHE A 665 1.24 7.01 34.89
CA PHE A 665 2.10 8.18 35.00
C PHE A 665 3.03 8.11 36.22
N ARG A 666 2.48 7.82 37.41
CA ARG A 666 3.27 7.77 38.65
C ARG A 666 4.32 6.68 38.60
N LEU A 667 3.97 5.50 38.07
CA LEU A 667 4.92 4.40 37.89
C LEU A 667 5.99 4.75 36.85
N GLY A 668 5.61 5.40 35.74
CA GLY A 668 6.55 5.88 34.72
C GLY A 668 7.56 6.87 35.29
N PHE A 669 7.09 7.88 36.03
CA PHE A 669 7.95 8.86 36.71
C PHE A 669 8.91 8.21 37.70
N LEU A 670 8.41 7.32 38.57
CA LEU A 670 9.25 6.62 39.54
C LEU A 670 10.33 5.77 38.85
N LYS A 671 9.93 4.99 37.85
CA LYS A 671 10.87 4.18 37.05
C LYS A 671 11.97 5.07 36.47
N ARG A 672 11.60 6.15 35.77
CA ARG A 672 12.57 7.03 35.13
C ARG A 672 13.47 7.77 36.13
N LEU A 673 12.93 8.23 37.24
CA LEU A 673 13.71 8.84 38.33
C LEU A 673 14.80 7.90 38.87
N LYS A 674 14.48 6.61 39.02
CA LYS A 674 15.45 5.59 39.46
C LYS A 674 16.53 5.34 38.41
N GLU A 675 16.15 5.22 37.14
CA GLU A 675 17.10 5.06 36.02
C GLU A 675 18.08 6.24 35.95
N LEU A 676 17.58 7.48 36.03
CA LEU A 676 18.41 8.69 36.02
C LEU A 676 19.40 8.74 37.20
N ALA A 677 19.01 8.20 38.36
CA ALA A 677 19.90 8.07 39.51
C ALA A 677 20.98 7.00 39.31
N ASP A 678 20.63 5.88 38.66
CA ASP A 678 21.54 4.77 38.40
C ASP A 678 22.55 5.10 37.29
N MET A 679 22.12 5.82 36.25
CA MET A 679 22.97 6.33 35.16
C MET A 679 23.91 7.47 35.62
N GLY A 680 23.68 8.04 36.80
CA GLY A 680 24.47 9.18 37.31
C GLY A 680 24.10 10.53 36.69
N SER A 681 22.99 10.61 35.96
CA SER A 681 22.44 11.87 35.43
C SER A 681 21.88 12.77 36.52
N LEU A 682 21.42 12.17 37.64
CA LEU A 682 21.00 12.88 38.85
C LEU A 682 21.92 12.56 40.04
N PRO A 683 22.05 13.46 41.03
CA PRO A 683 22.78 13.18 42.27
C PRO A 683 22.16 11.98 43.03
N LYS A 684 22.84 10.83 42.97
CA LYS A 684 22.34 9.52 43.43
C LYS A 684 21.66 9.58 44.81
N THR A 685 22.30 10.15 45.81
CA THR A 685 21.75 10.20 47.18
C THR A 685 20.45 11.01 47.25
N GLN A 686 20.38 12.15 46.57
CA GLN A 686 19.19 13.00 46.59
C GLN A 686 18.04 12.37 45.80
N ALA A 687 18.34 11.83 44.61
CA ALA A 687 17.35 11.18 43.76
C ALA A 687 16.76 9.91 44.42
N ILE A 688 17.59 9.07 45.06
CA ILE A 688 17.10 7.88 45.78
C ILE A 688 16.26 8.27 47.00
N ASN A 689 16.62 9.35 47.71
CA ASN A 689 15.81 9.84 48.83
C ASN A 689 14.44 10.39 48.34
N LEU A 690 14.43 11.12 47.23
CA LEU A 690 13.19 11.57 46.60
C LEU A 690 12.34 10.38 46.15
N TYR A 691 12.94 9.42 45.45
CA TYR A 691 12.28 8.18 45.02
C TYR A 691 11.62 7.46 46.21
N ARG A 692 12.33 7.28 47.33
CA ARG A 692 11.75 6.63 48.53
C ARG A 692 10.54 7.38 49.06
N THR A 693 10.61 8.71 49.12
CA THR A 693 9.49 9.55 49.58
C THR A 693 8.27 9.40 48.68
N LEU A 694 8.47 9.48 47.37
CA LEU A 694 7.39 9.40 46.40
C LEU A 694 6.82 7.97 46.26
N ALA A 695 7.67 6.94 46.32
CA ALA A 695 7.24 5.55 46.33
C ALA A 695 6.39 5.25 47.58
N ARG A 696 6.78 5.78 48.75
CA ARG A 696 5.97 5.67 49.98
C ARG A 696 4.62 6.37 49.83
N SER A 697 4.61 7.58 49.30
CA SER A 697 3.38 8.33 49.01
C SER A 697 2.48 7.57 48.01
N PHE A 698 3.06 7.01 46.95
CA PHE A 698 2.36 6.17 45.98
C PHE A 698 1.75 4.94 46.63
N ILE A 699 2.55 4.14 47.35
CA ILE A 699 2.06 2.95 48.05
C ILE A 699 0.96 3.34 49.04
N ALA A 700 1.06 4.45 49.75
CA ALA A 700 0.04 4.90 50.70
C ALA A 700 -1.27 5.33 50.01
N ALA A 701 -1.20 6.01 48.87
CA ALA A 701 -2.35 6.57 48.16
C ALA A 701 -3.04 5.60 47.19
N GLN A 702 -2.29 4.72 46.51
CA GLN A 702 -2.82 3.88 45.42
C GLN A 702 -3.86 2.89 45.91
N ASP A 703 -5.03 2.85 45.28
CA ASP A 703 -5.99 1.76 45.45
C ASP A 703 -5.74 0.70 44.37
N PHE A 704 -5.28 -0.50 44.75
CA PHE A 704 -4.95 -1.56 43.80
C PHE A 704 -6.19 -2.30 43.27
N GLU A 705 -7.38 -1.99 43.79
CA GLU A 705 -8.64 -2.36 43.14
C GLU A 705 -8.80 -1.71 41.76
N TYR A 706 -8.14 -0.55 41.54
CA TYR A 706 -8.21 0.22 40.29
C TYR A 706 -6.81 0.48 39.74
N LEU A 707 -6.35 -0.38 38.82
CA LEU A 707 -5.12 -0.17 38.04
C LEU A 707 -5.36 0.61 36.72
N HIS A 708 -6.55 1.18 36.57
CA HIS A 708 -7.04 1.86 35.37
C HIS A 708 -7.63 3.23 35.74
N ASP A 709 -7.49 4.23 34.87
CA ASP A 709 -8.10 5.54 35.08
C ASP A 709 -9.63 5.43 35.00
N LYS A 710 -10.33 5.85 36.06
CA LYS A 710 -11.81 5.78 36.19
C LYS A 710 -12.59 6.67 35.19
N LYS A 711 -11.93 7.35 34.25
CA LYS A 711 -12.63 8.08 33.20
C LYS A 711 -13.04 7.06 32.13
N PHE A 712 -14.35 6.85 31.99
CA PHE A 712 -15.10 6.00 31.04
C PHE A 712 -15.79 4.78 31.67
N GLU A 713 -17.07 4.95 32.03
CA GLU A 713 -18.04 3.85 32.02
C GLU A 713 -18.35 3.50 30.55
N PRO A 714 -18.26 2.21 30.13
CA PRO A 714 -18.39 1.85 28.73
C PRO A 714 -19.86 1.63 28.35
N ASP A 715 -20.47 2.61 27.68
CA ASP A 715 -21.67 2.37 26.84
C ASP A 715 -21.29 1.92 25.41
N THR A 716 -19.99 1.78 25.09
CA THR A 716 -19.50 1.16 23.86
C THR A 716 -18.25 0.30 24.14
N PRO A 717 -18.13 -0.90 23.52
CA PRO A 717 -16.91 -1.70 23.62
C PRO A 717 -15.85 -1.12 22.66
N GLY A 718 -15.10 -0.12 23.15
CA GLY A 718 -13.98 0.51 22.45
C GLY A 718 -13.00 1.11 23.45
N GLU A 719 -11.77 0.58 23.44
CA GLU A 719 -10.52 1.12 24.01
C GLU A 719 -10.52 1.57 25.49
N ILE A 720 -10.06 0.68 26.37
CA ILE A 720 -9.57 1.03 27.71
C ILE A 720 -8.29 1.86 27.53
N MET A 721 -8.29 3.14 27.89
CA MET A 721 -7.06 3.95 27.93
C MET A 721 -6.13 3.49 29.06
N ASN A 722 -4.87 3.20 28.70
CA ASN A 722 -3.72 3.04 29.62
C ASN A 722 -3.83 2.00 30.75
N PRO A 723 -4.04 0.70 30.47
CA PRO A 723 -3.96 -0.32 31.51
C PRO A 723 -2.53 -0.50 32.04
N VAL A 724 -2.34 -0.42 33.37
CA VAL A 724 -1.09 -0.82 34.03
C VAL A 724 -1.03 -2.35 34.09
N GLY A 725 0.02 -2.92 33.51
CA GLY A 725 0.26 -4.36 33.48
C GLY A 725 1.13 -4.85 34.63
N HIS A 726 1.45 -6.14 34.56
CA HIS A 726 2.31 -6.79 35.55
C HIS A 726 3.79 -6.40 35.41
N GLU A 727 4.22 -5.99 34.22
CA GLU A 727 5.61 -5.62 33.94
C GLU A 727 6.02 -4.33 34.68
N GLU A 728 5.14 -3.33 34.67
CA GLU A 728 5.36 -2.05 35.35
C GLU A 728 5.40 -2.24 36.86
N LEU A 729 4.46 -3.04 37.41
CA LEU A 729 4.45 -3.40 38.83
C LEU A 729 5.67 -4.23 39.24
N SER A 730 6.13 -5.13 38.36
CA SER A 730 7.33 -5.94 38.57
C SER A 730 8.60 -5.08 38.58
N SER A 731 8.71 -4.13 37.66
CA SER A 731 9.79 -3.13 37.60
C SER A 731 9.79 -2.23 38.84
N PHE A 732 8.61 -1.79 39.27
CA PHE A 732 8.45 -1.03 40.50
C PHE A 732 8.87 -1.85 41.73
N PHE A 733 8.42 -3.11 41.83
CA PHE A 733 8.80 -4.01 42.93
C PHE A 733 10.32 -4.20 43.00
N THR A 734 10.98 -4.42 41.85
CA THR A 734 12.45 -4.54 41.76
C THR A 734 13.11 -3.29 42.35
N SER A 735 12.65 -2.11 41.94
CA SER A 735 13.21 -0.83 42.35
C SER A 735 13.02 -0.57 43.84
N ILE A 736 11.82 -0.80 44.39
CA ILE A 736 11.56 -0.63 45.82
C ILE A 736 12.31 -1.66 46.67
N LEU A 737 12.51 -2.88 46.18
CA LEU A 737 13.29 -3.90 46.86
C LEU A 737 14.77 -3.48 47.01
N GLU A 738 15.33 -2.82 46.01
CA GLU A 738 16.71 -2.34 46.01
C GLU A 738 16.94 -1.11 46.90
N VAL A 739 15.97 -0.19 46.94
CA VAL A 739 16.11 1.02 47.76
C VAL A 739 15.62 0.84 49.20
N SER A 740 14.95 -0.28 49.51
CA SER A 740 14.47 -0.60 50.86
C SER A 740 15.61 -0.71 51.87
N THR A 741 15.33 -0.34 53.11
CA THR A 741 16.26 -0.48 54.25
C THR A 741 15.58 -1.27 55.37
N GLU A 742 16.34 -1.70 56.39
CA GLU A 742 15.75 -2.40 57.55
C GLU A 742 14.69 -1.55 58.28
N LEU A 743 14.88 -0.23 58.33
CA LEU A 743 13.98 0.71 59.01
C LEU A 743 12.82 1.18 58.12
N ASP A 744 12.95 1.06 56.80
CA ASP A 744 11.97 1.52 55.82
C ASP A 744 11.92 0.55 54.63
N ASN A 745 11.18 -0.54 54.82
CA ASN A 745 11.03 -1.61 53.84
C ASN A 745 9.78 -1.36 52.98
N LEU A 746 9.98 -0.68 51.85
CA LEU A 746 8.93 -0.31 50.91
C LEU A 746 8.34 -1.55 50.19
N ALA A 747 9.17 -2.57 49.93
CA ALA A 747 8.71 -3.83 49.37
C ALA A 747 7.68 -4.51 50.27
N HIS A 748 7.93 -4.57 51.59
CA HIS A 748 6.97 -5.11 52.55
C HIS A 748 5.70 -4.26 52.64
N GLN A 749 5.81 -2.93 52.59
CA GLN A 749 4.65 -2.03 52.62
C GLN A 749 3.75 -2.24 51.40
N PHE A 750 4.34 -2.32 50.20
CA PHE A 750 3.63 -2.59 48.96
C PHE A 750 2.88 -3.93 49.00
N LEU A 751 3.59 -5.02 49.31
CA LEU A 751 2.99 -6.35 49.33
C LEU A 751 1.91 -6.48 50.40
N SER A 752 2.13 -5.91 51.59
CA SER A 752 1.12 -5.93 52.65
C SER A 752 -0.16 -5.20 52.22
N LYS A 753 -0.04 -4.06 51.54
CA LYS A 753 -1.20 -3.31 51.04
C LYS A 753 -1.99 -4.10 49.98
N VAL A 754 -1.31 -4.68 48.99
CA VAL A 754 -1.96 -5.50 47.97
C VAL A 754 -2.62 -6.73 48.62
N THR A 755 -1.96 -7.36 49.59
CA THR A 755 -2.51 -8.51 50.34
C THR A 755 -3.82 -8.15 51.04
N MET A 756 -3.91 -6.96 51.64
CA MET A 756 -5.13 -6.46 52.28
C MET A 756 -6.28 -6.18 51.31
N GLN A 757 -6.00 -6.05 50.01
CA GLN A 757 -6.98 -5.75 48.97
C GLN A 757 -7.22 -6.95 48.03
N ALA A 758 -6.57 -8.09 48.27
CA ALA A 758 -6.55 -9.23 47.35
C ALA A 758 -7.95 -9.76 46.98
N ASP A 759 -8.90 -9.69 47.92
CA ASP A 759 -10.29 -10.12 47.73
C ASP A 759 -11.12 -9.12 46.90
N LYS A 760 -10.70 -7.86 46.82
CA LYS A 760 -11.35 -6.79 46.06
C LYS A 760 -10.83 -6.63 44.64
N LEU A 761 -9.64 -7.17 44.33
CA LEU A 761 -9.03 -7.07 43.00
C LEU A 761 -10.01 -7.55 41.90
N PRO A 762 -10.08 -6.91 40.72
CA PRO A 762 -11.00 -7.33 39.66
C PRO A 762 -10.76 -8.77 39.20
N PRO A 763 -11.81 -9.61 38.99
CA PRO A 763 -11.64 -11.03 38.71
C PRO A 763 -10.71 -11.33 37.52
N VAL A 764 -10.85 -10.60 36.41
CA VAL A 764 -10.03 -10.81 35.21
C VAL A 764 -8.56 -10.46 35.48
N GLU A 765 -8.30 -9.32 36.13
CA GLU A 765 -6.94 -8.87 36.47
C GLU A 765 -6.21 -9.82 37.43
N ARG A 766 -6.94 -10.55 38.28
CA ARG A 766 -6.32 -11.58 39.14
C ARG A 766 -5.50 -12.58 38.32
N CYS A 767 -6.01 -12.96 37.15
CA CYS A 767 -5.32 -13.88 36.24
C CYS A 767 -4.37 -13.15 35.28
N THR A 768 -4.76 -12.01 34.72
CA THR A 768 -4.00 -11.35 33.64
C THR A 768 -2.88 -10.42 34.11
N VAL A 769 -2.95 -9.93 35.36
CA VAL A 769 -1.96 -9.00 35.94
C VAL A 769 -1.32 -9.60 37.19
N TRP A 770 -2.12 -10.02 38.17
CA TRP A 770 -1.60 -10.36 39.49
C TRP A 770 -0.90 -11.72 39.56
N LEU A 771 -1.41 -12.76 38.89
CA LEU A 771 -0.70 -14.05 38.79
C LEU A 771 0.65 -13.95 38.05
N PRO A 772 0.75 -13.28 36.88
CA PRO A 772 2.04 -12.97 36.26
C PRO A 772 2.98 -12.17 37.18
N LEU A 773 2.45 -11.17 37.92
CA LEU A 773 3.26 -10.42 38.89
C LEU A 773 3.80 -11.34 40.00
N VAL A 774 3.00 -12.27 40.51
CA VAL A 774 3.44 -13.28 41.47
C VAL A 774 4.60 -14.11 40.91
N GLN A 775 4.54 -14.52 39.64
CA GLN A 775 5.65 -15.22 38.97
C GLN A 775 6.92 -14.38 38.89
N SER A 776 6.80 -13.12 38.50
CA SER A 776 7.92 -12.19 38.40
C SER A 776 8.57 -11.91 39.75
N ILE A 777 7.77 -11.60 40.78
CA ILE A 777 8.26 -11.36 42.14
C ILE A 777 8.93 -12.62 42.69
N PHE A 778 8.32 -13.78 42.48
CA PHE A 778 8.91 -15.06 42.88
C PHE A 778 10.32 -15.24 42.30
N SER A 779 10.46 -15.02 40.99
CA SER A 779 11.72 -15.17 40.27
C SER A 779 12.77 -14.17 40.76
N GLN A 780 12.37 -12.92 41.06
CA GLN A 780 13.26 -11.90 41.62
C GLN A 780 13.74 -12.25 43.03
N LEU A 781 12.86 -12.76 43.89
CA LEU A 781 13.23 -13.17 45.25
C LEU A 781 14.18 -14.38 45.24
N ASP A 782 13.91 -15.37 44.38
CA ASP A 782 14.78 -16.55 44.20
C ASP A 782 16.17 -16.14 43.69
N ALA A 783 16.23 -15.24 42.69
CA ALA A 783 17.48 -14.71 42.17
C ALA A 783 18.31 -13.97 43.24
N LYS A 784 17.64 -13.22 44.14
CA LYS A 784 18.28 -12.54 45.28
C LYS A 784 18.46 -13.43 46.52
N LYS A 785 18.09 -14.73 46.44
CA LYS A 785 18.13 -15.71 47.53
C LYS A 785 17.37 -15.27 48.79
N ILE A 786 16.28 -14.54 48.61
CA ILE A 786 15.42 -14.09 49.70
C ILE A 786 14.43 -15.22 50.06
N PRO A 787 14.34 -15.66 51.33
CA PRO A 787 13.46 -16.76 51.71
C PRO A 787 11.96 -16.47 51.48
N LEU A 788 11.31 -17.35 50.73
CA LEU A 788 9.88 -17.25 50.36
C LEU A 788 8.93 -17.51 51.54
N ASP A 789 9.42 -18.13 52.61
CA ASP A 789 8.70 -18.41 53.85
C ASP A 789 8.62 -17.19 54.79
N THR A 790 9.28 -16.08 54.44
CA THR A 790 9.11 -14.80 55.12
C THR A 790 7.62 -14.43 55.15
N PRO A 791 7.03 -14.10 56.32
CA PRO A 791 5.58 -13.96 56.46
C PRO A 791 4.92 -13.06 55.41
N VAL A 792 5.48 -11.88 55.13
CA VAL A 792 4.89 -10.92 54.18
C VAL A 792 4.84 -11.47 52.74
N TYR A 793 5.89 -12.15 52.28
CA TYR A 793 5.92 -12.75 50.94
C TYR A 793 4.94 -13.92 50.85
N ARG A 794 4.97 -14.81 51.85
CA ARG A 794 4.07 -15.97 51.93
C ARG A 794 2.60 -15.53 51.92
N ASP A 795 2.26 -14.55 52.75
CA ASP A 795 0.89 -14.08 52.90
C ASP A 795 0.38 -13.42 51.61
N PHE A 796 1.22 -12.62 50.92
CA PHE A 796 0.92 -12.04 49.61
C PHE A 796 0.65 -13.09 48.55
N PHE A 797 1.58 -14.01 48.34
CA PHE A 797 1.44 -15.04 47.32
C PHE A 797 0.23 -15.94 47.61
N SER A 798 0.02 -16.33 48.87
CA SER A 798 -1.15 -17.13 49.25
C SER A 798 -2.45 -16.39 49.00
N ALA A 799 -2.54 -15.10 49.32
CA ALA A 799 -3.74 -14.31 49.11
C ALA A 799 -4.10 -14.22 47.62
N ILE A 800 -3.14 -13.86 46.76
CA ILE A 800 -3.39 -13.70 45.32
C ILE A 800 -3.73 -15.04 44.65
N ILE A 801 -2.98 -16.11 44.94
CA ILE A 801 -3.24 -17.42 44.33
C ILE A 801 -4.60 -17.97 44.76
N VAL A 802 -4.96 -17.86 46.05
CA VAL A 802 -6.27 -18.33 46.53
C VAL A 802 -7.39 -17.51 45.90
N GLN A 803 -7.23 -16.18 45.77
CA GLN A 803 -8.25 -15.34 45.13
C GLN A 803 -8.39 -15.56 43.62
N ALA A 804 -7.31 -15.96 42.93
CA ALA A 804 -7.39 -16.40 41.55
C ALA A 804 -8.19 -17.72 41.42
N ILE A 805 -8.01 -18.66 42.34
CA ILE A 805 -8.76 -19.92 42.34
C ILE A 805 -10.22 -19.69 42.75
N ASP A 806 -10.46 -19.17 43.94
CA ASP A 806 -11.81 -19.09 44.51
C ASP A 806 -12.65 -17.99 43.85
N GLY A 807 -12.02 -16.87 43.49
CA GLY A 807 -12.73 -15.68 43.07
C GLY A 807 -12.70 -15.39 41.56
N TYR A 808 -11.77 -15.99 40.79
CA TYR A 808 -11.80 -15.92 39.31
C TYR A 808 -12.26 -17.24 38.69
N VAL A 809 -11.68 -18.39 39.04
CA VAL A 809 -12.18 -19.69 38.52
C VAL A 809 -13.58 -19.95 39.06
N GLY A 810 -13.74 -19.88 40.38
CA GLY A 810 -15.00 -20.10 41.07
C GLY A 810 -15.42 -21.58 41.09
N THR A 811 -16.61 -21.84 41.59
CA THR A 811 -17.15 -23.21 41.69
C THR A 811 -17.57 -23.75 40.32
N LYS A 812 -17.37 -25.05 40.11
CA LYS A 812 -17.76 -25.73 38.87
C LYS A 812 -19.28 -25.72 38.68
N PRO A 813 -19.81 -25.23 37.55
CA PRO A 813 -21.25 -25.32 37.22
C PRO A 813 -21.73 -26.77 37.01
N SER A 814 -23.04 -27.01 37.15
CA SER A 814 -23.64 -28.35 36.98
C SER A 814 -23.70 -28.78 35.51
N ASP A 815 -23.38 -30.04 35.20
CA ASP A 815 -23.26 -30.60 33.82
C ASP A 815 -24.60 -30.79 33.05
N MET A 816 -25.74 -30.27 33.52
CA MET A 816 -27.08 -30.56 32.95
C MET A 816 -27.60 -29.55 31.90
N GLY A 817 -26.81 -29.23 30.88
CA GLY A 817 -27.30 -28.45 29.73
C GLY A 817 -27.91 -29.34 28.64
N SER A 818 -29.18 -29.13 28.26
CA SER A 818 -29.84 -29.83 27.15
C SER A 818 -30.05 -28.91 25.94
N TYR A 819 -29.76 -29.39 24.73
CA TYR A 819 -30.08 -28.69 23.48
C TYR A 819 -31.53 -28.91 23.02
N GLY A 820 -32.34 -29.67 23.76
CA GLY A 820 -33.76 -29.83 23.48
C GLY A 820 -34.52 -28.52 23.72
N MET A 821 -35.32 -28.10 22.74
CA MET A 821 -36.10 -26.85 22.78
C MET A 821 -37.59 -27.13 22.57
N THR A 822 -38.43 -26.23 23.05
CA THR A 822 -39.84 -26.16 22.66
C THR A 822 -39.92 -25.78 21.18
N GLY A 823 -40.66 -26.58 20.40
CA GLY A 823 -40.88 -26.32 18.98
C GLY A 823 -41.83 -25.15 18.69
N VAL A 824 -41.99 -24.82 17.43
CA VAL A 824 -42.97 -23.83 16.93
C VAL A 824 -44.40 -24.36 16.98
N HIS A 825 -45.39 -23.47 17.09
CA HIS A 825 -46.82 -23.83 17.23
C HIS A 825 -47.53 -24.14 15.90
N CYS A 826 -46.80 -24.26 14.80
CA CYS A 826 -47.31 -24.63 13.50
C CYS A 826 -47.23 -26.15 13.25
N TYR A 827 -48.25 -26.72 12.62
CA TYR A 827 -48.39 -28.18 12.37
C TYR A 827 -48.32 -28.55 10.87
N CYS A 828 -47.78 -27.67 10.03
CA CYS A 828 -47.54 -28.00 8.62
C CYS A 828 -46.40 -29.04 8.50
N GLY A 829 -46.29 -29.70 7.34
CA GLY A 829 -45.28 -30.74 7.13
C GLY A 829 -43.84 -30.28 7.41
N ASP A 830 -43.50 -29.05 7.02
CA ASP A 830 -42.16 -28.47 7.23
C ASP A 830 -41.88 -28.19 8.71
N CYS A 831 -42.87 -27.63 9.42
CA CYS A 831 -42.76 -27.31 10.85
C CYS A 831 -42.76 -28.58 11.73
N THR A 832 -43.34 -29.70 11.28
CA THR A 832 -43.23 -30.98 12.00
C THR A 832 -41.80 -31.48 12.03
N VAL A 833 -41.11 -31.49 10.89
CA VAL A 833 -39.69 -31.90 10.80
C VAL A 833 -38.79 -30.91 11.57
N LEU A 834 -39.08 -29.62 11.48
CA LEU A 834 -38.40 -28.60 12.30
C LEU A 834 -38.59 -28.86 13.80
N ASN A 835 -39.79 -29.23 14.24
CA ASN A 835 -40.09 -29.48 15.64
C ASN A 835 -39.45 -30.76 16.18
N GLU A 836 -39.28 -31.78 15.35
CA GLU A 836 -38.50 -32.98 15.69
C GLU A 836 -37.03 -32.61 15.92
N PHE A 837 -36.44 -31.85 14.99
CA PHE A 837 -35.10 -31.29 15.15
C PHE A 837 -34.98 -30.47 16.43
N LEU A 838 -35.89 -29.53 16.69
CA LEU A 838 -35.83 -28.65 17.85
C LEU A 838 -35.90 -29.40 19.18
N ARG A 839 -36.69 -30.48 19.26
CA ARG A 839 -36.82 -31.29 20.49
C ARG A 839 -35.64 -32.23 20.72
N ASP A 840 -34.91 -32.62 19.67
CA ASP A 840 -33.78 -33.55 19.79
C ASP A 840 -32.59 -32.91 20.52
N PRO A 841 -32.18 -33.41 21.70
CA PRO A 841 -31.08 -32.83 22.47
C PRO A 841 -29.68 -33.13 21.90
N SER A 842 -29.57 -34.01 20.90
CA SER A 842 -28.30 -34.40 20.27
C SER A 842 -27.95 -33.55 19.03
N LEU A 843 -28.97 -32.99 18.35
CA LEU A 843 -28.80 -32.24 17.12
C LEU A 843 -28.61 -30.74 17.38
N LYS A 844 -27.51 -30.18 16.85
CA LYS A 844 -27.13 -28.76 17.00
C LYS A 844 -27.51 -27.89 15.80
N ALA A 845 -27.44 -28.44 14.60
CA ALA A 845 -27.81 -27.75 13.37
C ALA A 845 -28.44 -28.72 12.37
N GLN A 846 -29.37 -28.23 11.55
CA GLN A 846 -29.98 -29.02 10.48
C GLN A 846 -30.33 -28.13 9.28
N GLY A 847 -30.10 -28.65 8.07
CA GLY A 847 -30.46 -28.00 6.81
C GLY A 847 -31.82 -28.48 6.31
N PHE A 848 -32.65 -27.54 5.85
CA PHE A 848 -33.97 -27.77 5.30
C PHE A 848 -34.03 -27.24 3.85
N PRO A 849 -33.88 -28.11 2.83
CA PRO A 849 -33.99 -27.71 1.43
C PRO A 849 -35.45 -27.40 1.09
N LEU A 850 -35.75 -26.11 0.90
CA LEU A 850 -37.12 -25.60 0.82
C LEU A 850 -37.19 -24.51 -0.26
N SER A 851 -38.34 -24.32 -0.91
CA SER A 851 -38.53 -23.22 -1.87
C SER A 851 -38.67 -21.86 -1.17
N LYS A 852 -38.52 -20.74 -1.90
CA LYS A 852 -38.53 -19.37 -1.32
C LYS A 852 -39.69 -19.10 -0.36
N ASN A 853 -40.92 -19.46 -0.75
CA ASN A 853 -42.12 -19.22 0.07
C ASN A 853 -42.17 -20.12 1.31
N ARG A 854 -41.68 -21.37 1.20
CA ARG A 854 -41.63 -22.33 2.33
C ARG A 854 -40.55 -21.94 3.34
N ARG A 855 -39.37 -21.46 2.87
CA ARG A 855 -38.34 -20.90 3.76
C ARG A 855 -38.84 -19.66 4.49
N PHE A 856 -39.50 -18.74 3.78
CA PHE A 856 -40.08 -17.54 4.39
C PHE A 856 -41.09 -17.90 5.50
N HIS A 857 -41.90 -18.94 5.31
CA HIS A 857 -42.78 -19.46 6.36
C HIS A 857 -41.99 -19.95 7.59
N VAL A 858 -41.00 -20.82 7.41
CA VAL A 858 -40.21 -21.38 8.52
C VAL A 858 -39.45 -20.30 9.28
N HIS A 859 -38.85 -19.32 8.59
CA HIS A 859 -38.24 -18.14 9.21
C HIS A 859 -39.23 -17.42 10.14
N ARG A 860 -40.41 -17.11 9.62
CA ARG A 860 -41.45 -16.38 10.37
C ARG A 860 -41.95 -17.13 11.59
N GLU A 861 -42.11 -18.45 11.52
CA GLU A 861 -42.57 -19.26 12.66
C GLU A 861 -41.49 -19.39 13.75
N LEU A 862 -40.21 -19.49 13.37
CA LEU A 862 -39.08 -19.50 14.31
C LEU A 862 -38.98 -18.16 15.05
N ASP A 863 -39.14 -17.05 14.32
CA ASP A 863 -39.11 -15.70 14.89
C ASP A 863 -40.31 -15.45 15.82
N HIS A 864 -41.53 -15.84 15.41
CA HIS A 864 -42.74 -15.70 16.24
C HIS A 864 -42.67 -16.52 17.53
N ALA A 865 -42.14 -17.74 17.46
CA ALA A 865 -42.02 -18.61 18.62
C ALA A 865 -40.84 -18.24 19.54
N GLY A 866 -39.99 -17.28 19.14
CA GLY A 866 -38.83 -16.86 19.93
C GLY A 866 -37.84 -17.99 20.23
N VAL A 867 -37.73 -18.96 19.32
CA VAL A 867 -36.89 -20.15 19.54
C VAL A 867 -35.43 -19.73 19.58
N ARG A 868 -34.66 -20.27 20.53
CA ARG A 868 -33.23 -19.95 20.72
C ARG A 868 -32.35 -20.59 19.63
N CYS A 869 -32.53 -20.19 18.38
CA CYS A 869 -31.73 -20.64 17.24
C CYS A 869 -31.38 -19.47 16.32
N THR A 870 -30.37 -19.65 15.48
CA THR A 870 -30.11 -18.82 14.30
C THR A 870 -30.61 -19.56 13.06
N HIS A 871 -31.06 -18.82 12.05
CA HIS A 871 -31.55 -19.41 10.81
C HIS A 871 -31.03 -18.61 9.61
N GLN A 872 -30.39 -19.28 8.65
CA GLN A 872 -29.78 -18.64 7.48
C GLN A 872 -30.03 -19.47 6.23
N THR A 873 -30.35 -18.80 5.11
CA THR A 873 -30.45 -19.47 3.81
C THR A 873 -29.08 -19.53 3.13
N VAL A 874 -28.63 -20.75 2.82
CA VAL A 874 -27.40 -21.02 2.06
C VAL A 874 -27.76 -21.19 0.58
N ARG A 875 -27.20 -20.34 -0.28
CA ARG A 875 -27.56 -20.22 -1.72
C ARG A 875 -26.67 -21.04 -2.66
N THR A 876 -26.23 -22.22 -2.22
CA THR A 876 -25.34 -23.11 -3.00
C THR A 876 -26.06 -24.31 -3.62
N THR A 877 -27.32 -24.54 -3.25
CA THR A 877 -28.13 -25.69 -3.72
C THR A 877 -29.43 -25.21 -4.35
N TYR A 878 -30.03 -26.01 -5.25
CA TYR A 878 -31.39 -25.77 -5.75
C TYR A 878 -32.30 -26.98 -5.46
N PRO A 879 -33.35 -26.83 -4.61
CA PRO A 879 -33.74 -25.62 -3.89
C PRO A 879 -32.70 -25.18 -2.83
N GLU A 880 -32.62 -23.87 -2.57
CA GLU A 880 -31.70 -23.34 -1.54
C GLU A 880 -32.07 -23.86 -0.16
N THR A 881 -31.07 -24.08 0.69
CA THR A 881 -31.23 -24.76 1.98
C THR A 881 -31.30 -23.75 3.12
N LEU A 882 -32.34 -23.83 3.95
CA LEU A 882 -32.43 -23.08 5.21
C LEU A 882 -31.70 -23.87 6.30
N VAL A 883 -30.60 -23.34 6.84
CA VAL A 883 -29.87 -23.95 7.96
C VAL A 883 -30.35 -23.33 9.25
N VAL A 884 -30.88 -24.16 10.16
CA VAL A 884 -31.29 -23.75 11.51
C VAL A 884 -30.29 -24.32 12.50
N THR A 885 -29.67 -23.44 13.30
CA THR A 885 -28.64 -23.79 14.29
C THR A 885 -29.11 -23.38 15.68
N LYS A 886 -29.19 -24.34 16.61
CA LYS A 886 -29.56 -24.10 18.01
C LYS A 886 -28.47 -23.30 18.73
N LYS A 887 -28.85 -22.26 19.46
CA LYS A 887 -27.93 -21.53 20.33
C LYS A 887 -27.55 -22.40 21.52
N THR A 888 -26.26 -22.41 21.87
CA THR A 888 -25.71 -23.13 23.01
C THR A 888 -26.49 -22.76 24.30
N PRO A 889 -26.92 -23.75 25.12
CA PRO A 889 -27.58 -23.47 26.39
C PRO A 889 -26.68 -22.64 27.32
N PRO A 890 -27.23 -21.67 28.08
CA PRO A 890 -26.47 -20.86 29.02
C PRO A 890 -25.62 -21.71 29.98
N GLU A 891 -26.14 -22.86 30.43
CA GLU A 891 -25.44 -23.77 31.34
C GLU A 891 -24.18 -24.39 30.70
N VAL A 892 -24.24 -24.68 29.39
CA VAL A 892 -23.09 -25.17 28.62
C VAL A 892 -22.07 -24.04 28.40
N VAL A 893 -22.54 -22.82 28.15
CA VAL A 893 -21.67 -21.63 28.03
C VAL A 893 -20.97 -21.33 29.35
N GLU A 894 -21.68 -21.41 30.49
CA GLU A 894 -21.11 -21.21 31.82
C GLU A 894 -20.04 -22.27 32.15
N LEU A 895 -20.29 -23.54 31.83
CA LEU A 895 -19.31 -24.60 31.99
C LEU A 895 -18.07 -24.39 31.10
N GLN A 896 -18.27 -23.98 29.85
CA GLN A 896 -17.17 -23.65 28.92
C GLN A 896 -16.34 -22.46 29.45
N ASN A 897 -17.01 -21.41 29.93
CA ASN A 897 -16.35 -20.25 30.52
C ASN A 897 -15.58 -20.63 31.79
N TRP A 898 -16.15 -21.46 32.66
CA TRP A 898 -15.45 -21.97 33.84
C TRP A 898 -14.22 -22.80 33.45
N LYS A 899 -14.33 -23.69 32.46
CA LYS A 899 -13.18 -24.47 31.94
C LYS A 899 -12.08 -23.55 31.39
N ALA A 900 -12.45 -22.50 30.65
CA ALA A 900 -11.50 -21.52 30.14
C ALA A 900 -10.78 -20.76 31.27
N ARG A 901 -11.51 -20.31 32.31
CA ARG A 901 -10.91 -19.65 33.48
C ARG A 901 -9.97 -20.58 34.26
N ARG A 902 -10.37 -21.84 34.46
CA ARG A 902 -9.53 -22.88 35.07
C ARG A 902 -8.22 -23.04 34.31
N GLU A 903 -8.30 -23.20 32.99
CA GLU A 903 -7.13 -23.40 32.14
C GLU A 903 -6.18 -22.20 32.18
N ALA A 904 -6.72 -20.98 32.11
CA ALA A 904 -5.93 -19.75 32.21
C ALA A 904 -5.10 -19.70 33.50
N VAL A 905 -5.70 -20.05 34.65
CA VAL A 905 -4.98 -20.08 35.94
C VAL A 905 -3.95 -21.22 35.98
N LEU A 906 -4.27 -22.40 35.45
CA LEU A 906 -3.35 -23.54 35.44
C LEU A 906 -2.10 -23.30 34.60
N ILE A 907 -2.22 -22.58 33.47
CA ILE A 907 -1.06 -22.17 32.66
C ILE A 907 -0.02 -21.45 33.53
N HIS A 908 -0.44 -20.53 34.39
CA HIS A 908 0.46 -19.83 35.29
C HIS A 908 0.95 -20.71 36.46
N LEU A 909 0.04 -21.45 37.10
CA LEU A 909 0.40 -22.28 38.26
C LEU A 909 1.37 -23.42 37.90
N ASN A 910 1.30 -23.95 36.68
CA ASN A 910 2.17 -25.03 36.22
C ASN A 910 3.60 -24.57 35.90
N GLN A 911 3.84 -23.27 35.81
CA GLN A 911 5.19 -22.72 35.66
C GLN A 911 5.97 -22.68 36.99
N PHE A 912 5.28 -22.77 38.14
CA PHE A 912 5.95 -22.80 39.44
C PHE A 912 6.43 -24.22 39.80
N LYS A 913 7.58 -24.30 40.47
CA LYS A 913 8.01 -25.56 41.11
C LYS A 913 7.01 -25.94 42.21
N THR A 914 6.61 -27.20 42.24
CA THR A 914 5.59 -27.70 43.18
C THR A 914 5.99 -27.51 44.64
N ASP A 915 7.27 -27.68 44.99
CA ASP A 915 7.76 -27.46 46.35
C ASP A 915 7.64 -26.00 46.77
N HIS A 916 7.85 -25.07 45.84
CA HIS A 916 7.71 -23.64 46.10
C HIS A 916 6.26 -23.25 46.38
N LEU A 917 5.31 -23.77 45.59
CA LEU A 917 3.88 -23.58 45.85
C LEU A 917 3.47 -24.17 47.19
N ARG A 918 4.02 -25.33 47.58
CA ARG A 918 3.74 -25.95 48.88
C ARG A 918 4.27 -25.11 50.05
N THR A 919 5.49 -24.56 49.94
CA THR A 919 6.08 -23.66 50.95
C THR A 919 5.20 -22.43 51.18
N VAL A 920 4.68 -21.86 50.09
CA VAL A 920 3.99 -20.58 50.12
C VAL A 920 2.50 -20.72 50.47
N LEU A 921 1.82 -21.77 49.98
CA LEU A 921 0.39 -21.98 50.19
C LEU A 921 0.06 -22.78 51.45
N GLY A 922 1.00 -23.58 51.96
CA GLY A 922 0.76 -24.46 53.11
C GLY A 922 -0.46 -25.34 52.91
N ALA A 923 -1.45 -25.26 53.81
CA ALA A 923 -2.70 -26.02 53.73
C ALA A 923 -3.53 -25.69 52.48
N ASN A 924 -3.44 -24.47 51.95
CA ASN A 924 -4.18 -24.05 50.75
C ASN A 924 -3.66 -24.71 49.46
N PHE A 925 -2.52 -25.40 49.50
CA PHE A 925 -2.00 -26.14 48.35
C PHE A 925 -2.98 -27.21 47.84
N GLU A 926 -3.83 -27.75 48.71
CA GLU A 926 -4.88 -28.71 48.33
C GLU A 926 -5.83 -28.16 47.25
N LYS A 927 -6.11 -26.85 47.25
CA LYS A 927 -6.94 -26.20 46.21
C LYS A 927 -6.32 -26.30 44.82
N VAL A 928 -5.00 -26.18 44.72
CA VAL A 928 -4.26 -26.32 43.45
C VAL A 928 -4.30 -27.77 42.96
N ASP A 929 -4.17 -28.72 43.87
CA ASP A 929 -4.21 -30.16 43.57
C ASP A 929 -5.61 -30.59 43.08
N ILE A 930 -6.67 -30.12 43.73
CA ILE A 930 -8.06 -30.33 43.27
C ILE A 930 -8.25 -29.78 41.84
N LEU A 931 -7.79 -28.55 41.60
CA LEU A 931 -7.92 -27.90 40.28
C LEU A 931 -7.19 -28.70 39.18
N ARG A 932 -6.03 -29.27 39.48
CA ARG A 932 -5.26 -30.14 38.55
C ARG A 932 -5.96 -31.47 38.28
N ARG A 933 -6.49 -32.15 39.30
CA ARG A 933 -7.08 -33.50 39.18
C ARG A 933 -8.37 -33.57 38.36
N GLU A 934 -9.11 -32.48 38.22
CA GLU A 934 -10.36 -32.46 37.47
C GLU A 934 -10.23 -32.72 35.95
N GLU A 935 -9.01 -32.83 35.41
CA GLU A 935 -8.72 -33.27 34.03
C GLU A 935 -8.88 -34.78 33.82
N GLU A 936 -8.55 -35.61 34.82
CA GLU A 936 -8.39 -37.06 34.66
C GLU A 936 -9.74 -37.81 34.54
N GLY A 937 -10.84 -37.20 34.96
CA GLY A 937 -12.18 -37.82 34.94
C GLY A 937 -12.82 -37.94 33.55
N GLN A 938 -12.42 -37.11 32.56
CA GLN A 938 -13.11 -37.03 31.26
C GLN A 938 -12.42 -37.80 30.12
N ALA A 939 -11.13 -38.13 30.23
CA ALA A 939 -10.43 -38.96 29.24
C ALA A 939 -11.01 -40.38 29.12
N ASN A 940 -11.69 -40.88 30.17
CA ASN A 940 -12.32 -42.20 30.19
C ASN A 940 -13.75 -42.26 29.61
N MET A 941 -14.40 -41.13 29.32
CA MET A 941 -15.76 -41.10 28.73
C MET A 941 -15.77 -40.96 27.20
N ALA A 942 -14.64 -40.63 26.56
CA ALA A 942 -14.55 -40.41 25.10
C ALA A 942 -14.42 -41.69 24.25
N ARG A 943 -14.50 -42.89 24.85
CA ARG A 943 -14.47 -44.17 24.12
C ARG A 943 -15.86 -44.80 24.04
N LEU A 944 -16.69 -44.32 23.12
CA LEU A 944 -17.81 -45.08 22.56
C LEU A 944 -17.76 -44.98 21.02
N PRO A 945 -18.13 -46.06 20.31
CA PRO A 945 -17.67 -46.29 18.94
C PRO A 945 -18.48 -45.51 17.90
N VAL A 946 -17.78 -44.83 16.99
CA VAL A 946 -18.36 -44.29 15.75
C VAL A 946 -18.44 -45.43 14.73
N VAL A 947 -19.66 -45.91 14.48
CA VAL A 947 -20.08 -46.61 13.26
C VAL A 947 -20.34 -45.53 12.21
N GLY A 948 -19.88 -45.53 10.96
CA GLY A 948 -19.01 -46.38 10.17
C GLY A 948 -19.25 -45.94 8.72
N ASP A 949 -18.21 -45.61 7.96
CA ASP A 949 -18.33 -45.36 6.51
C ASP A 949 -17.46 -46.33 5.71
N LYS A 950 -18.04 -46.78 4.59
CA LYS A 950 -17.65 -47.95 3.81
C LYS A 950 -16.38 -47.73 2.97
N ARG A 951 -15.47 -48.69 3.12
CA ARG A 951 -14.39 -49.20 2.24
C ARG A 951 -14.24 -48.58 0.83
N SER A 952 -13.00 -48.20 0.50
CA SER A 952 -12.40 -48.57 -0.79
C SER A 952 -11.39 -49.71 -0.58
N ILE A 953 -11.38 -50.62 -1.54
CA ILE A 953 -10.47 -51.78 -1.65
C ILE A 953 -9.40 -51.36 -2.65
N ASP A 954 -8.13 -51.44 -2.27
CA ASP A 954 -7.07 -52.10 -3.05
C ASP A 954 -5.72 -51.90 -2.34
N GLN A 955 -5.25 -52.95 -1.67
CA GLN A 955 -4.00 -53.63 -2.02
C GLN A 955 -3.72 -54.73 -0.98
N THR A 956 -3.54 -55.92 -1.52
CA THR A 956 -3.55 -57.23 -0.88
C THR A 956 -2.26 -57.45 -0.09
N GLU A 957 -2.38 -57.72 1.22
CA GLU A 957 -1.38 -58.51 1.95
C GLU A 957 -1.52 -59.97 1.53
N ILE A 958 -0.44 -60.57 1.00
CA ILE A 958 -0.25 -62.01 1.04
C ILE A 958 0.65 -62.29 2.24
N ILE A 959 0.04 -62.93 3.23
CA ILE A 959 0.69 -63.55 4.38
C ILE A 959 1.23 -64.91 3.92
N ASP A 960 2.52 -65.15 4.13
CA ASP A 960 3.10 -66.50 4.10
C ASP A 960 3.42 -66.94 5.54
N LEU A 961 2.71 -67.98 5.98
CA LEU A 961 3.01 -68.76 7.17
C LEU A 961 2.76 -70.23 6.85
N THR A 962 3.77 -70.90 6.27
CA THR A 962 4.51 -72.04 6.84
C THR A 962 4.88 -73.12 5.82
N SER A 963 6.20 -73.19 5.53
CA SER A 963 7.03 -74.35 5.15
C SER A 963 6.67 -75.25 3.95
N ASP A 964 7.72 -75.47 3.15
CA ASP A 964 7.97 -76.43 2.06
C ASP A 964 7.54 -76.05 0.64
#